data_AF-A0A952NZ95-F1
#
_entry.id   AF-A0A952NZ95-F1
#
_cell.length_a   1.000
_cell.length_b   1.000
_cell.length_c   1.000
_cell.angle_alpha   90.00
_cell.angle_beta   90.00
_cell.angle_gamma   90.00
#
_symmetry.space_group_name_H-M   'P 1'
#
loop_
_entity.id
_entity.type
_entity.pdbx_description
1 polymer ?
#
loop_
_entity_poly.entity_id
_entity_poly.type
_entity_poly.pdbx_seq_one_letter_code
_entity_poly.pdbx_strand_id
1 'polypeptide(L)'
;MLELNRRAWPRHATLVFSIISILFLSACGPGLELKGLEDLPSMSRTLRGEAFLAATPSQIASVPTGFGVANENPLYNPHGGMDTVFVDAAKDTLALGIKTTKIQMSRAVTKNPAFYHLPAAQLNQVKSLKELAEVPAFREVLAMPFHTIFISADTIADRYADYWAFDKKIQTADDLQKNYQETYDLAVYFLTQFKNENKTFVLQNHEGDWHTLREKANGELDYEAPGTDMGLANFREYWRVRQRAVTDARAAVANTKAKVYHLCEVVRLRGYLQDTDEGVVTERGKSLTRDILPQVTCDLVGYSAHDTANDETATPAGKYRNFHQALKLIRAKAKPSPTFGTNQVVVSEIAVPEIAANGAYLPQVPLQAELIRDLLKAGMPYVLYWSMWENAPPNTVGDYLRRPDGSLSEMMRALYAVFASTGSGGGVDPQDPVITDPKDPGVIDPKEPVIADPKDPVIVDPKDPVITDPKDPVVTGPQTPVVVDHAPTVKALYAEILPGCLNADRLQTWTAFLKNGGSVADFRTTLVAETAKQPACMRGHFTGVGLNVWDGYKAELPGCWTTSRQKEWVANLTSGASNPTHFRQSLLNAAGDQPACARSLWTGHALTVFDLYKKHLPGCWNMERHTYWTNHLNAGTKKSDFENTLIQVRGEKPGCLKP
;
A
#
# COMPACT_ATOMS: atom_id res chain seq x y z
N MET A 1 8.04 18.64 53.86
CA MET A 1 9.37 18.26 54.41
C MET A 1 10.11 17.54 53.28
N LEU A 2 11.01 18.10 52.48
CA LEU A 2 11.83 19.32 52.51
C LEU A 2 12.17 19.64 51.03
N GLU A 3 12.22 20.92 50.67
CA GLU A 3 12.87 21.38 49.44
C GLU A 3 14.39 21.11 49.52
N LEU A 4 14.99 20.63 48.43
CA LEU A 4 16.44 20.73 48.20
C LEU A 4 16.75 20.98 46.71
N ASN A 5 16.96 22.27 46.44
CA ASN A 5 17.98 22.90 45.58
C ASN A 5 18.46 22.24 44.27
N ARG A 6 18.25 22.97 43.17
CA ARG A 6 19.05 22.93 41.94
C ARG A 6 20.51 23.32 42.24
N ARG A 7 21.45 22.40 42.08
CA ARG A 7 22.80 22.63 41.52
C ARG A 7 23.59 21.32 41.44
N ALA A 8 24.33 21.17 40.34
CA ALA A 8 25.35 20.16 40.04
C ALA A 8 24.88 18.73 39.71
N TRP A 9 24.76 18.44 38.41
CA TRP A 9 24.94 17.10 37.88
C TRP A 9 26.43 16.90 37.50
N PRO A 10 27.07 15.80 37.93
CA PRO A 10 28.06 15.12 37.12
C PRO A 10 27.43 13.91 36.43
N ARG A 11 27.99 13.60 35.26
CA ARG A 11 27.67 12.49 34.36
C ARG A 11 27.61 11.15 35.13
N HIS A 12 26.84 10.18 34.61
CA HIS A 12 26.55 8.82 35.10
C HIS A 12 25.20 8.65 35.86
N ALA A 13 24.07 8.86 35.16
CA ALA A 13 22.72 8.61 35.70
C ALA A 13 21.93 7.50 34.96
N THR A 14 22.59 6.70 34.10
CA THR A 14 21.92 5.62 33.35
C THR A 14 22.12 4.23 33.98
N LEU A 15 23.08 4.08 34.91
CA LEU A 15 23.40 2.77 35.51
C LEU A 15 22.68 2.50 36.85
N VAL A 16 22.29 3.55 37.58
CA VAL A 16 21.67 3.40 38.92
C VAL A 16 20.17 3.06 38.82
N PHE A 17 19.47 3.50 37.77
CA PHE A 17 18.05 3.16 37.58
C PHE A 17 17.84 1.69 37.18
N SER A 18 18.74 1.11 36.38
CA SER A 18 18.64 -0.31 35.98
C SER A 18 18.92 -1.28 37.12
N ILE A 19 19.72 -0.88 38.13
CA ILE A 19 20.06 -1.72 39.29
C ILE A 19 18.94 -1.70 40.35
N ILE A 20 18.22 -0.59 40.51
CA ILE A 20 17.11 -0.49 41.47
C ILE A 20 15.86 -1.24 40.97
N SER A 21 15.63 -1.32 39.65
CA SER A 21 14.51 -2.10 39.09
C SER A 21 14.75 -3.62 39.12
N ILE A 22 16.01 -4.07 39.12
CA ILE A 22 16.36 -5.51 39.18
C ILE A 22 16.42 -6.02 40.64
N LEU A 23 16.73 -5.16 41.61
CA LEU A 23 16.75 -5.53 43.04
C LEU A 23 15.38 -5.54 43.73
N PHE A 24 14.34 -4.96 43.12
CA PHE A 24 12.97 -5.00 43.65
C PHE A 24 12.16 -6.24 43.19
N LEU A 25 12.64 -7.00 42.21
CA LEU A 25 11.95 -8.17 41.66
C LEU A 25 12.41 -9.52 42.25
N SER A 26 13.34 -9.52 43.20
CA SER A 26 13.89 -10.74 43.82
C SER A 26 13.66 -10.86 45.34
N ALA A 27 12.85 -9.98 45.93
CA ALA A 27 12.54 -10.04 47.36
C ALA A 27 11.07 -9.70 47.66
N CYS A 28 10.13 -10.56 47.24
CA CYS A 28 8.81 -10.73 47.89
C CYS A 28 8.14 -12.00 47.36
N GLY A 29 7.78 -12.91 48.28
CA GLY A 29 7.08 -14.17 47.97
C GLY A 29 5.61 -13.97 47.56
N PRO A 30 4.90 -15.05 47.21
CA PRO A 30 3.57 -14.96 46.62
C PRO A 30 2.53 -14.65 47.72
N GLY A 31 2.00 -13.43 47.70
CA GLY A 31 0.88 -13.06 48.57
C GLY A 31 0.92 -11.60 49.00
N LEU A 32 0.62 -10.67 48.08
CA LEU A 32 0.14 -9.34 48.42
C LEU A 32 -0.73 -8.81 47.28
N GLU A 33 -2.05 -8.78 47.48
CA GLU A 33 -2.97 -8.05 46.61
C GLU A 33 -2.78 -6.55 46.83
N LEU A 34 -2.29 -5.84 45.82
CA LEU A 34 -2.28 -4.38 45.78
C LEU A 34 -3.64 -3.88 45.26
N LYS A 35 -4.56 -3.57 46.18
CA LYS A 35 -5.70 -2.68 45.92
C LYS A 35 -5.22 -1.23 46.03
N GLY A 36 -5.44 -0.44 44.98
CA GLY A 36 -5.25 1.02 45.00
C GLY A 36 -4.26 1.52 43.95
N LEU A 37 -4.68 1.55 42.69
CA LEU A 37 -3.97 2.24 41.59
C LEU A 37 -4.96 2.70 40.50
N GLU A 38 -6.13 3.22 40.91
CA GLU A 38 -7.17 3.68 39.98
C GLU A 38 -7.11 5.18 39.63
N ASP A 39 -6.19 5.98 40.18
CA ASP A 39 -6.20 7.45 39.99
C ASP A 39 -4.91 8.06 39.37
N LEU A 40 -4.40 7.51 38.27
CA LEU A 40 -3.41 8.21 37.43
C LEU A 40 -3.65 8.05 35.89
N PRO A 41 -4.70 8.65 35.28
CA PRO A 41 -4.92 8.56 33.84
C PRO A 41 -4.27 9.70 33.00
N SER A 42 -3.73 10.77 33.60
CA SER A 42 -3.42 12.00 32.84
C SER A 42 -1.95 12.23 32.46
N MET A 43 -0.98 11.47 33.00
CA MET A 43 0.45 11.65 32.64
C MET A 43 1.03 10.57 31.70
N SER A 44 0.26 9.52 31.34
CA SER A 44 0.79 8.40 30.55
C SER A 44 0.42 8.43 29.05
N ARG A 45 -0.50 9.30 28.62
CA ARG A 45 -0.91 9.42 27.21
C ARG A 45 -0.03 10.35 26.38
N THR A 46 0.41 11.47 26.94
CA THR A 46 1.18 12.48 26.19
C THR A 46 2.60 11.99 25.85
N LEU A 47 3.22 11.19 26.71
CA LEU A 47 4.58 10.64 26.48
C LEU A 47 4.59 9.36 25.63
N ARG A 48 3.45 8.67 25.44
CA ARG A 48 3.34 7.47 24.60
C ARG A 48 2.68 7.71 23.24
N GLY A 49 1.91 8.79 23.07
CA GLY A 49 1.17 9.08 21.83
C GLY A 49 2.02 9.67 20.71
N GLU A 50 3.00 10.53 21.02
CA GLU A 50 3.75 11.23 19.97
C GLU A 50 4.96 10.44 19.45
N ALA A 51 5.56 9.57 20.29
CA ALA A 51 6.73 8.77 19.91
C ALA A 51 6.40 7.51 19.09
N PHE A 52 5.12 7.10 19.00
CA PHE A 52 4.69 5.88 18.29
C PHE A 52 4.19 6.12 16.87
N LEU A 53 3.97 7.39 16.49
CA LEU A 53 3.34 7.79 15.23
C LEU A 53 4.35 8.26 14.15
N ALA A 54 5.55 8.71 14.55
CA ALA A 54 6.56 9.22 13.63
C ALA A 54 7.85 8.38 13.66
N ALA A 55 8.45 8.13 12.49
CA ALA A 55 9.75 7.48 12.38
C ALA A 55 10.85 8.37 12.98
N THR A 56 11.84 7.78 13.64
CA THR A 56 12.99 8.54 14.16
C THR A 56 13.91 8.99 13.02
N PRO A 57 14.70 10.06 13.17
CA PRO A 57 15.68 10.46 12.16
C PRO A 57 16.67 9.35 11.79
N SER A 58 17.04 8.48 12.74
CA SER A 58 17.92 7.35 12.48
C SER A 58 17.25 6.26 11.64
N GLN A 59 15.94 6.04 11.82
CA GLN A 59 15.16 5.12 10.99
C GLN A 59 15.00 5.66 9.56
N ILE A 60 14.70 6.95 9.41
CA ILE A 60 14.59 7.61 8.11
C ILE A 60 15.93 7.51 7.36
N ALA A 61 17.05 7.73 8.05
CA ALA A 61 18.38 7.65 7.46
C ALA A 61 18.86 6.22 7.16
N SER A 62 18.22 5.17 7.70
CA SER A 62 18.63 3.79 7.47
C SER A 62 18.05 3.17 6.19
N VAL A 63 17.06 3.81 5.55
CA VAL A 63 16.41 3.28 4.36
C VAL A 63 17.38 3.25 3.17
N PRO A 64 17.67 2.07 2.58
CA PRO A 64 18.57 1.97 1.43
C PRO A 64 18.00 2.68 0.20
N THR A 65 18.85 3.29 -0.61
CA THR A 65 18.43 3.97 -1.86
C THR A 65 17.82 3.02 -2.88
N GLY A 66 18.24 1.75 -2.90
CA GLY A 66 17.67 0.70 -3.74
C GLY A 66 16.27 0.23 -3.33
N PHE A 67 15.82 0.54 -2.10
CA PHE A 67 14.44 0.29 -1.70
C PHE A 67 13.53 1.39 -2.26
N GLY A 68 12.44 0.98 -2.90
CA GLY A 68 11.44 1.91 -3.40
C GLY A 68 10.01 1.45 -3.14
N VAL A 69 9.07 2.33 -3.48
CA VAL A 69 7.64 2.08 -3.25
C VAL A 69 6.78 2.68 -4.35
N ALA A 70 5.70 1.97 -4.69
CA ALA A 70 4.72 2.41 -5.69
C ALA A 70 3.70 3.43 -5.14
N ASN A 71 3.46 4.46 -5.94
CA ASN A 71 2.48 5.53 -5.77
C ASN A 71 1.56 5.53 -7.00
N GLU A 72 0.69 4.52 -7.10
CA GLU A 72 -0.15 4.30 -8.28
C GLU A 72 -1.61 4.04 -7.87
N ASN A 73 -2.55 4.80 -8.44
CA ASN A 73 -4.00 4.71 -8.19
C ASN A 73 -4.46 4.71 -6.70
N PRO A 74 -3.89 5.56 -5.82
CA PRO A 74 -4.23 5.52 -4.39
C PRO A 74 -5.72 5.82 -4.14
N LEU A 75 -6.37 5.02 -3.28
CA LEU A 75 -7.80 5.18 -2.95
C LEU A 75 -8.08 6.02 -1.69
N TYR A 76 -7.05 6.50 -1.01
CA TYR A 76 -7.18 7.39 0.14
C TYR A 76 -6.00 8.38 0.22
N ASN A 77 -6.23 9.49 0.93
CA ASN A 77 -5.19 10.46 1.29
C ASN A 77 -5.24 10.71 2.81
N PRO A 78 -4.24 10.26 3.60
CA PRO A 78 -4.18 10.52 5.04
C PRO A 78 -4.09 11.99 5.41
N HIS A 79 -3.66 12.85 4.48
CA HIS A 79 -3.56 14.30 4.69
C HIS A 79 -4.87 15.06 4.38
N GLY A 80 -5.90 14.33 3.94
CA GLY A 80 -7.17 14.89 3.45
C GLY A 80 -7.07 15.40 2.02
N GLY A 81 -8.22 15.53 1.35
CA GLY A 81 -8.30 15.99 -0.05
C GLY A 81 -7.75 14.96 -1.05
N MET A 82 -8.60 14.41 -1.93
CA MET A 82 -8.11 13.46 -2.95
C MET A 82 -7.41 14.17 -4.12
N ASP A 83 -7.69 15.45 -4.36
CA ASP A 83 -7.13 16.25 -5.45
C ASP A 83 -5.60 16.47 -5.36
N THR A 84 -5.01 16.26 -4.19
CA THR A 84 -3.54 16.32 -3.97
C THR A 84 -2.90 14.95 -3.76
N VAL A 85 -3.68 13.85 -3.85
CA VAL A 85 -3.26 12.50 -3.45
C VAL A 85 -1.95 12.06 -4.09
N PHE A 86 -1.74 12.36 -5.37
CA PHE A 86 -0.52 11.97 -6.10
C PHE A 86 0.74 12.67 -5.56
N VAL A 87 0.62 13.97 -5.29
CA VAL A 87 1.72 14.78 -4.77
C VAL A 87 2.00 14.45 -3.30
N ASP A 88 0.94 14.25 -2.51
CA ASP A 88 1.07 13.96 -1.09
C ASP A 88 1.65 12.55 -0.85
N ALA A 89 1.32 11.56 -1.69
CA ALA A 89 1.93 10.23 -1.63
C ALA A 89 3.45 10.29 -1.89
N ALA A 90 3.88 11.11 -2.85
CA ALA A 90 5.29 11.35 -3.13
C ALA A 90 6.00 12.07 -1.96
N LYS A 91 5.34 13.04 -1.31
CA LYS A 91 5.86 13.70 -0.10
C LYS A 91 6.01 12.72 1.06
N ASP A 92 5.02 11.86 1.28
CA ASP A 92 5.10 10.82 2.31
C ASP A 92 6.19 9.79 2.04
N THR A 93 6.39 9.42 0.77
CA THR A 93 7.51 8.57 0.36
C THR A 93 8.84 9.14 0.85
N LEU A 94 9.09 10.43 0.58
CA LEU A 94 10.31 11.10 1.02
C LEU A 94 10.39 11.30 2.53
N ALA A 95 9.25 11.53 3.19
CA ALA A 95 9.17 11.67 4.65
C ALA A 95 9.53 10.36 5.37
N LEU A 96 9.32 9.22 4.73
CA LEU A 96 9.77 7.90 5.21
C LEU A 96 11.23 7.58 4.88
N GLY A 97 11.97 8.51 4.27
CA GLY A 97 13.38 8.30 3.90
C GLY A 97 13.57 7.53 2.60
N ILE A 98 12.49 7.08 1.95
CA ILE A 98 12.53 6.32 0.70
C ILE A 98 12.90 7.27 -0.44
N LYS A 99 14.01 7.00 -1.14
CA LYS A 99 14.53 7.83 -2.24
C LYS A 99 14.24 7.28 -3.63
N THR A 100 13.56 6.14 -3.71
CA THR A 100 13.11 5.53 -4.96
C THR A 100 11.59 5.41 -4.94
N THR A 101 10.92 5.92 -5.97
CA THR A 101 9.47 5.83 -6.10
C THR A 101 9.08 5.22 -7.45
N LYS A 102 7.92 4.57 -7.51
CA LYS A 102 7.30 4.10 -8.74
C LYS A 102 5.98 4.86 -8.97
N ILE A 103 5.77 5.36 -10.17
CA ILE A 103 4.56 6.08 -10.58
C ILE A 103 4.07 5.55 -11.93
N GLN A 104 2.78 5.70 -12.21
CA GLN A 104 2.23 5.42 -13.53
C GLN A 104 2.11 6.70 -14.39
N MET A 105 2.55 6.61 -15.64
CA MET A 105 2.34 7.62 -16.67
C MET A 105 1.77 6.93 -17.90
N SER A 106 0.44 6.97 -18.05
CA SER A 106 -0.22 6.12 -19.04
C SER A 106 -1.49 6.70 -19.62
N ARG A 107 -2.03 6.00 -20.63
CA ARG A 107 -3.38 6.23 -21.11
C ARG A 107 -4.42 6.00 -20.01
N ALA A 108 -4.19 5.07 -19.08
CA ALA A 108 -5.08 4.88 -17.93
C ALA A 108 -5.18 6.16 -17.09
N VAL A 109 -4.06 6.87 -16.85
CA VAL A 109 -4.06 8.16 -16.13
C VAL A 109 -4.83 9.23 -16.90
N THR A 110 -4.60 9.36 -18.22
CA THR A 110 -5.25 10.42 -19.02
C THR A 110 -6.74 10.18 -19.27
N LYS A 111 -7.19 8.92 -19.25
CA LYS A 111 -8.60 8.55 -19.48
C LYS A 111 -9.41 8.35 -18.22
N ASN A 112 -8.76 8.19 -17.07
CA ASN A 112 -9.40 8.12 -15.77
C ASN A 112 -8.87 9.22 -14.86
N PRO A 113 -9.51 10.40 -14.81
CA PRO A 113 -9.10 11.47 -13.89
C PRO A 113 -9.06 11.04 -12.42
N ALA A 114 -9.85 10.02 -12.02
CA ALA A 114 -9.82 9.48 -10.66
C ALA A 114 -8.56 8.68 -10.34
N PHE A 115 -7.73 8.31 -11.34
CA PHE A 115 -6.50 7.56 -11.11
C PHE A 115 -5.56 8.28 -10.14
N TYR A 116 -5.40 9.59 -10.33
CA TYR A 116 -4.64 10.47 -9.41
C TYR A 116 -5.47 11.66 -8.95
N HIS A 117 -6.80 11.61 -9.19
CA HIS A 117 -7.73 12.69 -8.92
C HIS A 117 -7.31 14.06 -9.51
N LEU A 118 -6.64 14.03 -10.67
CA LEU A 118 -6.16 15.24 -11.35
C LEU A 118 -7.29 15.92 -12.14
N PRO A 119 -7.25 17.25 -12.34
CA PRO A 119 -8.28 17.95 -13.09
C PRO A 119 -8.40 17.44 -14.53
N ALA A 120 -9.59 16.97 -14.92
CA ALA A 120 -9.86 16.45 -16.26
C ALA A 120 -9.51 17.46 -17.38
N ALA A 121 -9.67 18.76 -17.12
CA ALA A 121 -9.31 19.82 -18.06
C ALA A 121 -7.81 19.82 -18.42
N GLN A 122 -6.93 19.43 -17.49
CA GLN A 122 -5.50 19.29 -17.75
C GLN A 122 -5.23 18.00 -18.55
N LEU A 123 -5.85 16.88 -18.14
CA LEU A 123 -5.60 15.57 -18.76
C LEU A 123 -6.15 15.46 -20.19
N ASN A 124 -7.27 16.10 -20.51
CA ASN A 124 -7.91 16.03 -21.82
C ASN A 124 -7.05 16.62 -22.96
N GLN A 125 -6.06 17.45 -22.62
CA GLN A 125 -5.17 18.07 -23.59
C GLN A 125 -3.92 17.23 -23.89
N VAL A 126 -3.63 16.24 -23.04
CA VAL A 126 -2.44 15.40 -23.13
C VAL A 126 -2.57 14.40 -24.28
N LYS A 127 -1.58 14.42 -25.19
CA LYS A 127 -1.51 13.56 -26.39
C LYS A 127 -0.28 12.66 -26.42
N SER A 128 0.68 12.86 -25.51
CA SER A 128 1.90 12.07 -25.42
C SER A 128 2.40 11.94 -23.98
N LEU A 129 3.24 10.94 -23.73
CA LEU A 129 3.95 10.76 -22.46
C LEU A 129 4.74 12.00 -22.02
N LYS A 130 5.39 12.70 -22.96
CA LYS A 130 6.12 13.94 -22.66
C LYS A 130 5.18 15.04 -22.17
N GLU A 131 4.03 15.24 -22.83
CA GLU A 131 3.04 16.22 -22.39
C GLU A 131 2.46 15.86 -21.02
N LEU A 132 2.31 14.56 -20.70
CA LEU A 132 1.91 14.13 -19.36
C LEU A 132 2.96 14.51 -18.30
N ALA A 133 4.26 14.39 -18.62
CA ALA A 133 5.36 14.80 -17.75
C ALA A 133 5.35 16.32 -17.42
N GLU A 134 4.72 17.11 -18.28
CA GLU A 134 4.62 18.57 -18.17
C GLU A 134 3.36 19.04 -17.40
N VAL A 135 2.42 18.13 -17.09
CA VAL A 135 1.26 18.41 -16.24
C VAL A 135 1.73 18.85 -14.84
N PRO A 136 1.14 19.90 -14.22
CA PRO A 136 1.66 20.50 -12.99
C PRO A 136 2.00 19.51 -11.86
N ALA A 137 1.11 18.55 -11.58
CA ALA A 137 1.34 17.56 -10.53
C ALA A 137 2.50 16.60 -10.85
N PHE A 138 2.65 16.19 -12.11
CA PHE A 138 3.80 15.40 -12.56
C PHE A 138 5.10 16.21 -12.49
N ARG A 139 5.09 17.47 -12.93
CA ARG A 139 6.25 18.35 -12.79
C ARG A 139 6.70 18.51 -11.34
N GLU A 140 5.75 18.66 -10.42
CA GLU A 140 6.06 18.74 -8.99
C GLU A 140 6.74 17.45 -8.50
N VAL A 141 6.13 16.28 -8.73
CA VAL A 141 6.66 14.98 -8.29
C VAL A 141 8.02 14.67 -8.93
N LEU A 142 8.19 14.91 -10.23
CA LEU A 142 9.44 14.66 -10.94
C LEU A 142 10.59 15.56 -10.44
N ALA A 143 10.28 16.78 -9.98
CA ALA A 143 11.25 17.71 -9.41
C ALA A 143 11.59 17.44 -7.93
N MET A 144 10.87 16.54 -7.27
CA MET A 144 11.17 16.17 -5.89
C MET A 144 12.53 15.46 -5.77
N PRO A 145 13.19 15.50 -4.60
CA PRO A 145 14.55 14.97 -4.38
C PRO A 145 14.59 13.43 -4.28
N PHE A 146 13.93 12.73 -5.20
CA PHE A 146 14.15 11.31 -5.45
C PHE A 146 15.49 11.10 -6.15
N HIS A 147 16.16 9.98 -5.82
CA HIS A 147 17.31 9.48 -6.57
C HIS A 147 16.84 8.74 -7.82
N THR A 148 15.81 7.89 -7.68
CA THR A 148 15.29 7.08 -8.79
C THR A 148 13.77 7.16 -8.87
N ILE A 149 13.24 7.31 -10.08
CA ILE A 149 11.80 7.27 -10.37
C ILE A 149 11.54 6.17 -11.41
N PHE A 150 10.88 5.11 -10.99
CA PHE A 150 10.31 4.10 -11.87
C PHE A 150 8.99 4.61 -12.43
N ILE A 151 8.76 4.38 -13.71
CA ILE A 151 7.62 4.90 -14.44
C ILE A 151 6.99 3.78 -15.24
N SER A 152 5.83 3.30 -14.80
CA SER A 152 4.95 2.44 -15.59
C SER A 152 4.41 3.28 -16.76
N ALA A 153 5.07 3.18 -17.91
CA ALA A 153 4.87 4.05 -19.06
C ALA A 153 4.32 3.28 -20.27
N ASP A 154 3.16 3.69 -20.76
CA ASP A 154 2.54 3.22 -22.01
C ASP A 154 2.24 4.38 -22.98
N THR A 155 2.07 4.05 -24.25
CA THR A 155 1.89 5.05 -25.31
C THR A 155 0.51 5.69 -25.23
N ILE A 156 0.43 7.03 -25.21
CA ILE A 156 -0.83 7.76 -25.05
C ILE A 156 -1.53 8.03 -26.38
N ALA A 157 -0.76 8.28 -27.44
CA ALA A 157 -1.25 8.76 -28.74
C ALA A 157 -2.22 7.78 -29.42
N ASP A 158 -2.09 6.47 -29.18
CA ASP A 158 -2.94 5.47 -29.81
C ASP A 158 -3.21 4.28 -28.88
N ARG A 159 -4.50 3.93 -28.72
CA ARG A 159 -4.93 2.78 -27.91
C ARG A 159 -4.46 1.43 -28.46
N TYR A 160 -4.09 1.36 -29.73
CA TYR A 160 -3.63 0.13 -30.36
C TYR A 160 -2.11 -0.02 -30.33
N ALA A 161 -1.38 1.06 -30.01
CA ALA A 161 0.04 1.00 -29.70
C ALA A 161 0.30 0.58 -28.24
N ASP A 162 -0.76 0.52 -27.43
CA ASP A 162 -0.76 0.15 -26.03
C ASP A 162 -0.81 -1.40 -25.85
N TYR A 163 -0.09 -1.91 -24.86
CA TYR A 163 0.06 -3.35 -24.61
C TYR A 163 -1.25 -4.04 -24.21
N TRP A 164 -2.26 -3.29 -23.75
CA TRP A 164 -3.60 -3.83 -23.47
C TRP A 164 -4.35 -4.39 -24.69
N ALA A 165 -3.80 -4.23 -25.91
CA ALA A 165 -4.35 -4.76 -27.16
C ALA A 165 -3.49 -5.86 -27.81
N PHE A 166 -2.42 -6.32 -27.16
CA PHE A 166 -1.42 -7.20 -27.79
C PHE A 166 -1.91 -8.63 -28.04
N ASP A 167 -2.91 -9.11 -27.31
CA ASP A 167 -3.59 -10.39 -27.56
C ASP A 167 -4.69 -10.28 -28.63
N LYS A 168 -5.01 -9.05 -29.09
CA LYS A 168 -6.13 -8.75 -30.00
C LYS A 168 -5.70 -8.39 -31.42
N LYS A 169 -4.55 -7.74 -31.59
CA LYS A 169 -4.08 -7.24 -32.89
C LYS A 169 -2.56 -7.28 -32.99
N ILE A 170 -2.04 -7.66 -34.16
CA ILE A 170 -0.62 -7.51 -34.50
C ILE A 170 -0.24 -6.02 -34.56
N GLN A 171 0.87 -5.66 -33.92
CA GLN A 171 1.43 -4.30 -33.99
C GLN A 171 1.84 -3.95 -35.42
N THR A 172 1.36 -2.81 -35.91
CA THR A 172 1.78 -2.27 -37.22
C THR A 172 3.08 -1.48 -37.10
N ALA A 173 3.71 -1.15 -38.23
CA ALA A 173 4.88 -0.27 -38.25
C ALA A 173 4.57 1.13 -37.64
N ASP A 174 3.35 1.63 -37.83
CA ASP A 174 2.90 2.89 -37.24
C ASP A 174 2.72 2.79 -35.71
N ASP A 175 2.16 1.67 -35.22
CA ASP A 175 2.04 1.40 -33.78
C ASP A 175 3.43 1.36 -33.11
N LEU A 176 4.40 0.68 -33.75
CA LEU A 176 5.79 0.62 -33.26
C LEU A 176 6.49 1.97 -33.33
N GLN A 177 6.24 2.77 -34.37
CA GLN A 177 6.81 4.12 -34.49
C GLN A 177 6.29 5.07 -33.41
N LYS A 178 5.01 5.00 -33.03
CA LYS A 178 4.47 5.78 -31.91
C LYS A 178 5.12 5.39 -30.58
N ASN A 179 5.25 4.08 -30.34
CA ASN A 179 5.96 3.55 -29.17
C ASN A 179 7.42 4.04 -29.09
N TYR A 180 8.12 4.03 -30.23
CA TYR A 180 9.45 4.62 -30.33
C TYR A 180 9.44 6.09 -29.96
N GLN A 181 8.60 6.89 -30.63
CA GLN A 181 8.62 8.34 -30.57
C GLN A 181 8.28 8.84 -29.16
N GLU A 182 7.22 8.33 -28.54
CA GLU A 182 6.85 8.76 -27.19
C GLU A 182 7.88 8.35 -26.13
N THR A 183 8.47 7.16 -26.26
CA THR A 183 9.55 6.72 -25.35
C THR A 183 10.80 7.60 -25.53
N TYR A 184 11.17 7.90 -26.78
CA TYR A 184 12.31 8.74 -27.11
C TYR A 184 12.13 10.17 -26.58
N ASP A 185 10.98 10.79 -26.87
CA ASP A 185 10.70 12.18 -26.47
C ASP A 185 10.63 12.34 -24.96
N LEU A 186 10.06 11.36 -24.24
CA LEU A 186 10.05 11.33 -22.78
C LEU A 186 11.47 11.18 -22.21
N ALA A 187 12.29 10.27 -22.77
CA ALA A 187 13.66 10.07 -22.35
C ALA A 187 14.52 11.34 -22.58
N VAL A 188 14.42 11.96 -23.76
CA VAL A 188 15.10 13.23 -24.06
C VAL A 188 14.65 14.34 -23.11
N TYR A 189 13.35 14.43 -22.80
CA TYR A 189 12.84 15.37 -21.82
C TYR A 189 13.52 15.18 -20.46
N PHE A 190 13.56 13.96 -19.92
CA PHE A 190 14.20 13.70 -18.63
C PHE A 190 15.70 14.01 -18.63
N LEU A 191 16.43 13.55 -19.65
CA LEU A 191 17.87 13.79 -19.78
C LEU A 191 18.20 15.29 -19.90
N THR A 192 17.29 16.09 -20.49
CA THR A 192 17.49 17.54 -20.71
C THR A 192 17.06 18.37 -19.51
N GLN A 193 15.85 18.14 -18.97
CA GLN A 193 15.31 18.92 -17.87
C GLN A 193 16.11 18.73 -16.58
N PHE A 194 16.51 17.49 -16.31
CA PHE A 194 17.22 17.12 -15.08
C PHE A 194 18.74 17.03 -15.29
N LYS A 195 19.29 17.67 -16.32
CA LYS A 195 20.68 17.46 -16.76
C LYS A 195 21.76 17.68 -15.69
N ASN A 196 21.47 18.49 -14.68
CA ASN A 196 22.40 18.81 -13.61
C ASN A 196 22.19 17.97 -12.34
N GLU A 197 21.16 17.11 -12.33
CA GLU A 197 20.79 16.25 -11.21
C GLU A 197 21.25 14.82 -11.50
N ASN A 198 21.84 14.16 -10.49
CA ASN A 198 22.14 12.72 -10.58
C ASN A 198 20.87 11.90 -10.32
N LYS A 199 19.83 12.13 -11.13
CA LYS A 199 18.52 11.47 -11.01
C LYS A 199 18.38 10.39 -12.07
N THR A 200 17.86 9.24 -11.66
CA THR A 200 17.62 8.10 -12.55
C THR A 200 16.12 7.95 -12.83
N PHE A 201 15.78 7.74 -14.09
CA PHE A 201 14.42 7.40 -14.53
C PHE A 201 14.42 6.01 -15.15
N VAL A 202 13.48 5.16 -14.76
CA VAL A 202 13.34 3.82 -15.31
C VAL A 202 11.97 3.70 -15.97
N LEU A 203 11.94 3.54 -17.29
CA LEU A 203 10.71 3.39 -18.06
C LEU A 203 10.38 1.90 -18.19
N GLN A 204 9.22 1.49 -17.69
CA GLN A 204 8.77 0.09 -17.74
C GLN A 204 7.39 -0.07 -18.38
N ASN A 205 7.04 -1.31 -18.75
CA ASN A 205 5.65 -1.73 -18.91
C ASN A 205 5.04 -2.11 -17.56
N HIS A 206 3.71 -2.31 -17.51
CA HIS A 206 3.02 -2.96 -16.39
C HIS A 206 2.95 -4.46 -16.65
N GLU A 207 3.53 -5.28 -15.78
CA GLU A 207 3.31 -6.73 -15.63
C GLU A 207 3.03 -7.48 -16.95
N GLY A 208 4.05 -7.57 -17.80
CA GLY A 208 3.86 -7.81 -19.24
C GLY A 208 3.10 -9.10 -19.59
N ASP A 209 3.28 -10.18 -18.83
CA ASP A 209 2.68 -11.48 -19.16
C ASP A 209 1.14 -11.46 -19.13
N TRP A 210 0.51 -10.62 -18.29
CA TRP A 210 -0.95 -10.46 -18.27
C TRP A 210 -1.52 -9.98 -19.61
N HIS A 211 -0.75 -9.15 -20.31
CA HIS A 211 -1.13 -8.54 -21.59
C HIS A 211 -0.85 -9.44 -22.80
N THR A 212 -0.43 -10.68 -22.54
CA THR A 212 -0.25 -11.70 -23.58
C THR A 212 -1.40 -12.71 -23.60
N LEU A 213 -2.31 -12.65 -22.63
CA LEU A 213 -3.35 -13.66 -22.41
C LEU A 213 -4.60 -13.37 -23.23
N ARG A 214 -5.35 -14.43 -23.54
CA ARG A 214 -6.67 -14.29 -24.17
C ARG A 214 -7.71 -13.97 -23.12
N GLU A 215 -8.76 -13.29 -23.55
CA GLU A 215 -10.02 -13.24 -22.82
C GLU A 215 -10.83 -14.55 -23.00
N LYS A 216 -11.47 -14.98 -21.93
CA LYS A 216 -12.53 -16.00 -21.93
C LYS A 216 -13.77 -15.45 -22.65
N ALA A 217 -14.72 -16.33 -22.95
CA ALA A 217 -15.98 -15.94 -23.62
C ALA A 217 -16.81 -14.89 -22.86
N ASN A 218 -16.60 -14.74 -21.55
CA ASN A 218 -17.24 -13.74 -20.70
C ASN A 218 -16.48 -12.39 -20.65
N GLY A 219 -15.37 -12.24 -21.40
CA GLY A 219 -14.55 -11.03 -21.43
C GLY A 219 -13.52 -10.92 -20.30
N GLU A 220 -13.44 -11.90 -19.40
CA GLU A 220 -12.41 -11.93 -18.35
C GLU A 220 -11.10 -12.50 -18.88
N LEU A 221 -9.95 -12.01 -18.41
CA LEU A 221 -8.66 -12.60 -18.73
C LEU A 221 -8.59 -14.06 -18.27
N ASP A 222 -8.02 -14.92 -19.11
CA ASP A 222 -7.78 -16.32 -18.75
C ASP A 222 -6.44 -16.49 -18.00
N TYR A 223 -6.50 -16.33 -16.68
CA TYR A 223 -5.35 -16.39 -15.78
C TYR A 223 -4.59 -17.73 -15.79
N GLU A 224 -5.21 -18.80 -16.28
CA GLU A 224 -4.58 -20.13 -16.39
C GLU A 224 -4.03 -20.40 -17.80
N ALA A 225 -4.36 -19.54 -18.77
CA ALA A 225 -3.93 -19.72 -20.14
C ALA A 225 -2.44 -19.39 -20.33
N PRO A 226 -1.79 -20.06 -21.30
CA PRO A 226 -0.47 -19.65 -21.76
C PRO A 226 -0.50 -18.29 -22.45
N GLY A 227 0.66 -17.61 -22.49
CA GLY A 227 0.82 -16.44 -23.35
C GLY A 227 0.55 -16.77 -24.82
N THR A 228 -0.22 -15.92 -25.51
CA THR A 228 -0.53 -16.10 -26.93
C THR A 228 0.69 -15.85 -27.80
N ASP A 229 0.81 -16.56 -28.93
CA ASP A 229 1.90 -16.30 -29.89
C ASP A 229 1.90 -14.86 -30.38
N MET A 230 0.72 -14.28 -30.59
CA MET A 230 0.56 -12.89 -31.01
C MET A 230 0.99 -11.91 -29.91
N GLY A 231 0.53 -12.09 -28.67
CA GLY A 231 0.90 -11.24 -27.55
C GLY A 231 2.41 -11.27 -27.28
N LEU A 232 3.00 -12.47 -27.27
CA LEU A 232 4.45 -12.65 -27.12
C LEU A 232 5.23 -11.99 -28.27
N ALA A 233 4.76 -12.15 -29.52
CA ALA A 233 5.39 -11.52 -30.67
C ALA A 233 5.32 -9.99 -30.63
N ASN A 234 4.18 -9.43 -30.21
CA ASN A 234 4.00 -8.00 -30.02
C ASN A 234 4.91 -7.45 -28.92
N PHE A 235 5.01 -8.12 -27.77
CA PHE A 235 5.93 -7.72 -26.70
C PHE A 235 7.40 -7.72 -27.13
N ARG A 236 7.80 -8.70 -27.94
CA ARG A 236 9.17 -8.75 -28.48
C ARG A 236 9.51 -7.49 -29.26
N GLU A 237 8.63 -7.05 -30.16
CA GLU A 237 8.86 -5.84 -30.97
C GLU A 237 8.71 -4.56 -30.14
N TYR A 238 7.76 -4.54 -29.21
CA TYR A 238 7.55 -3.44 -28.26
C TYR A 238 8.79 -3.18 -27.38
N TRP A 239 9.36 -4.22 -26.77
CA TRP A 239 10.56 -4.06 -25.95
C TRP A 239 11.78 -3.67 -26.78
N ARG A 240 11.94 -4.22 -27.98
CA ARG A 240 13.03 -3.82 -28.90
C ARG A 240 12.95 -2.34 -29.25
N VAL A 241 11.76 -1.86 -29.60
CA VAL A 241 11.60 -0.47 -30.05
C VAL A 241 11.80 0.52 -28.91
N ARG A 242 11.33 0.20 -27.69
CA ARG A 242 11.51 1.05 -26.51
C ARG A 242 12.96 1.06 -26.00
N GLN A 243 13.64 -0.09 -26.01
CA GLN A 243 15.07 -0.13 -25.70
C GLN A 243 15.88 0.71 -26.70
N ARG A 244 15.57 0.60 -27.99
CA ARG A 244 16.18 1.44 -29.03
C ARG A 244 15.93 2.92 -28.77
N ALA A 245 14.70 3.32 -28.46
CA ALA A 245 14.34 4.70 -28.16
C ALA A 245 15.15 5.29 -27.00
N VAL A 246 15.31 4.55 -25.89
CA VAL A 246 16.13 4.98 -24.75
C VAL A 246 17.61 5.07 -25.11
N THR A 247 18.14 4.11 -25.88
CA THR A 247 19.53 4.16 -26.36
C THR A 247 19.78 5.37 -27.26
N ASP A 248 18.90 5.63 -28.22
CA ASP A 248 19.00 6.77 -29.13
C ASP A 248 18.88 8.10 -28.37
N ALA A 249 18.01 8.19 -27.35
CA ALA A 249 17.87 9.38 -26.51
C ALA A 249 19.14 9.67 -25.69
N ARG A 250 19.74 8.63 -25.09
CA ARG A 250 21.03 8.75 -24.37
C ARG A 250 22.16 9.22 -25.29
N ALA A 251 22.17 8.76 -26.54
CA ALA A 251 23.16 9.19 -27.53
C ALA A 251 22.93 10.65 -28.01
N ALA A 252 21.67 11.10 -28.08
CA ALA A 252 21.32 12.44 -28.53
C ALA A 252 21.55 13.54 -27.49
N VAL A 253 21.49 13.22 -26.20
CA VAL A 253 21.65 14.20 -25.10
C VAL A 253 22.99 14.00 -24.39
N ALA A 254 23.99 14.81 -24.77
CA ALA A 254 25.30 14.82 -24.13
C ALA A 254 25.34 15.68 -22.85
N ASN A 255 26.37 15.46 -22.01
CA ASN A 255 26.69 16.27 -20.82
C ASN A 255 25.55 16.37 -19.78
N THR A 256 24.82 15.27 -19.59
CA THR A 256 23.78 15.14 -18.58
C THR A 256 24.23 14.21 -17.45
N LYS A 257 23.89 14.57 -16.21
CA LYS A 257 24.02 13.70 -15.03
C LYS A 257 22.78 12.83 -14.82
N ALA A 258 21.66 13.19 -15.44
CA ALA A 258 20.44 12.39 -15.38
C ALA A 258 20.62 11.11 -16.20
N LYS A 259 19.97 10.04 -15.75
CA LYS A 259 20.05 8.71 -16.35
C LYS A 259 18.65 8.26 -16.73
N VAL A 260 18.50 7.62 -17.88
CA VAL A 260 17.25 6.97 -18.30
C VAL A 260 17.56 5.55 -18.72
N TYR A 261 16.78 4.59 -18.20
CA TYR A 261 16.88 3.17 -18.51
C TYR A 261 15.52 2.61 -18.93
N HIS A 262 15.55 1.58 -19.77
CA HIS A 262 14.37 0.80 -20.11
C HIS A 262 14.34 -0.53 -19.33
N LEU A 263 13.23 -0.82 -18.68
CA LEU A 263 12.99 -2.04 -17.94
C LEU A 263 11.91 -2.88 -18.64
N CYS A 264 12.22 -4.16 -18.85
CA CYS A 264 11.28 -5.15 -19.33
C CYS A 264 10.68 -5.89 -18.13
N GLU A 265 9.42 -5.63 -17.81
CA GLU A 265 8.76 -6.22 -16.63
C GLU A 265 8.02 -7.51 -16.98
N VAL A 266 8.27 -8.56 -16.19
CA VAL A 266 7.67 -9.90 -16.30
C VAL A 266 6.92 -10.29 -15.02
N VAL A 267 5.99 -11.24 -15.15
CA VAL A 267 5.17 -11.81 -14.07
C VAL A 267 4.80 -13.27 -14.41
N ARG A 268 4.07 -13.99 -13.53
CA ARG A 268 3.56 -15.37 -13.73
C ARG A 268 4.64 -16.44 -13.91
N LEU A 269 5.64 -16.45 -13.04
CA LEU A 269 6.74 -17.42 -13.07
C LEU A 269 6.35 -18.78 -12.50
N ARG A 270 5.26 -18.88 -11.70
CA ARG A 270 4.79 -20.16 -11.12
C ARG A 270 4.58 -21.27 -12.17
N GLY A 271 3.89 -20.97 -13.26
CA GLY A 271 3.63 -21.95 -14.32
C GLY A 271 4.92 -22.43 -14.97
N TYR A 272 5.90 -21.54 -15.16
CA TYR A 272 7.19 -21.89 -15.72
C TYR A 272 8.07 -22.71 -14.74
N LEU A 273 7.98 -22.44 -13.44
CA LEU A 273 8.63 -23.24 -12.41
C LEU A 273 8.10 -24.67 -12.39
N GLN A 274 6.77 -24.85 -12.43
CA GLN A 274 6.14 -26.18 -12.48
C GLN A 274 6.62 -27.00 -13.68
N ASP A 275 6.61 -26.40 -14.88
CA ASP A 275 7.18 -27.00 -16.09
C ASP A 275 8.63 -27.47 -15.88
N THR A 276 9.46 -26.60 -15.30
CA THR A 276 10.88 -26.89 -15.06
C THR A 276 11.09 -28.03 -14.07
N ASP A 277 10.32 -28.06 -12.97
CA ASP A 277 10.42 -29.10 -11.93
C ASP A 277 9.94 -30.46 -12.44
N GLU A 278 8.93 -30.49 -13.31
CA GLU A 278 8.44 -31.71 -13.96
C GLU A 278 9.36 -32.18 -15.10
N GLY A 279 10.34 -31.37 -15.50
CA GLY A 279 11.20 -31.65 -16.66
C GLY A 279 10.45 -31.59 -17.99
N VAL A 280 9.31 -30.88 -18.03
CA VAL A 280 8.42 -30.80 -19.19
C VAL A 280 8.37 -29.36 -19.69
N VAL A 281 8.47 -29.17 -21.00
CA VAL A 281 8.15 -27.88 -21.62
C VAL A 281 6.70 -27.95 -22.09
N THR A 282 5.76 -27.36 -21.33
CA THR A 282 4.34 -27.37 -21.69
C THR A 282 3.90 -26.01 -22.23
N GLU A 283 2.65 -25.91 -22.68
CA GLU A 283 2.05 -24.60 -22.95
C GLU A 283 1.96 -23.76 -21.66
N ARG A 284 1.76 -24.35 -20.48
CA ARG A 284 1.54 -23.61 -19.22
C ARG A 284 2.69 -22.65 -18.87
N GLY A 285 3.95 -23.03 -19.11
CA GLY A 285 5.12 -22.17 -18.87
C GLY A 285 5.38 -21.11 -19.94
N LYS A 286 4.54 -21.02 -20.98
CA LYS A 286 4.68 -20.07 -22.08
C LYS A 286 4.47 -18.63 -21.61
N SER A 287 5.55 -17.86 -21.70
CA SER A 287 5.69 -16.57 -20.99
C SER A 287 6.74 -15.67 -21.65
N LEU A 288 6.71 -14.39 -21.31
CA LEU A 288 7.74 -13.44 -21.71
C LEU A 288 9.12 -13.84 -21.19
N THR A 289 9.19 -14.35 -19.96
CA THR A 289 10.47 -14.84 -19.39
C THR A 289 11.05 -15.99 -20.20
N ARG A 290 10.26 -17.02 -20.48
CA ARG A 290 10.74 -18.23 -21.14
C ARG A 290 11.06 -17.98 -22.60
N ASP A 291 10.14 -17.31 -23.30
CA ASP A 291 10.10 -17.28 -24.76
C ASP A 291 10.65 -15.97 -25.34
N ILE A 292 10.53 -14.83 -24.63
CA ILE A 292 10.88 -13.51 -25.20
C ILE A 292 12.19 -12.93 -24.67
N LEU A 293 12.48 -13.00 -23.36
CA LEU A 293 13.74 -12.47 -22.80
C LEU A 293 15.01 -12.97 -23.52
N PRO A 294 15.11 -14.24 -23.98
CA PRO A 294 16.27 -14.70 -24.75
C PRO A 294 16.43 -14.03 -26.13
N GLN A 295 15.43 -13.30 -26.61
CA GLN A 295 15.37 -12.70 -27.95
C GLN A 295 15.58 -11.19 -27.94
N VAL A 296 15.57 -10.55 -26.77
CA VAL A 296 15.68 -9.09 -26.61
C VAL A 296 16.78 -8.72 -25.63
N THR A 297 17.18 -7.45 -25.63
CA THR A 297 18.09 -6.87 -24.63
C THR A 297 17.35 -5.72 -23.96
N CYS A 298 17.42 -5.66 -22.64
CA CYS A 298 16.83 -4.60 -21.83
C CYS A 298 17.90 -4.03 -20.89
N ASP A 299 17.86 -2.75 -20.53
CA ASP A 299 18.79 -2.22 -19.53
C ASP A 299 18.57 -2.93 -18.17
N LEU A 300 17.30 -3.12 -17.80
CA LEU A 300 16.86 -3.85 -16.61
C LEU A 300 15.76 -4.88 -16.96
N VAL A 301 15.64 -5.91 -16.13
CA VAL A 301 14.51 -6.85 -16.15
C VAL A 301 13.86 -6.84 -14.78
N GLY A 302 12.60 -6.41 -14.71
CA GLY A 302 11.85 -6.34 -13.47
C GLY A 302 10.95 -7.56 -13.29
N TYR A 303 10.90 -8.08 -12.08
CA TYR A 303 9.95 -9.11 -11.69
C TYR A 303 8.88 -8.52 -10.77
N SER A 304 7.63 -8.50 -11.24
CA SER A 304 6.47 -8.34 -10.34
C SER A 304 6.21 -9.69 -9.67
N ALA A 305 6.61 -9.79 -8.41
CA ALA A 305 6.90 -11.05 -7.76
C ALA A 305 5.77 -11.59 -6.86
N HIS A 306 4.57 -11.00 -6.93
CA HIS A 306 3.45 -11.38 -6.06
C HIS A 306 3.12 -12.88 -6.11
N ASP A 307 3.30 -13.53 -7.27
CA ASP A 307 2.92 -14.92 -7.49
C ASP A 307 3.81 -15.94 -6.73
N THR A 308 5.11 -15.67 -6.60
CA THR A 308 6.05 -16.57 -5.89
C THR A 308 6.52 -16.02 -4.54
N ALA A 309 6.46 -14.71 -4.32
CA ALA A 309 6.80 -14.11 -3.03
C ALA A 309 5.72 -14.32 -1.96
N ASN A 310 4.51 -14.71 -2.36
CA ASN A 310 3.38 -14.97 -1.47
C ASN A 310 2.85 -16.41 -1.57
N ASP A 311 3.65 -17.32 -2.14
CA ASP A 311 3.25 -18.70 -2.31
C ASP A 311 3.46 -19.57 -1.05
N GLU A 312 3.17 -20.85 -1.16
CA GLU A 312 3.34 -21.83 -0.08
C GLU A 312 4.80 -21.94 0.45
N THR A 313 5.78 -21.45 -0.31
CA THR A 313 7.20 -21.41 0.09
C THR A 313 7.60 -20.12 0.80
N ALA A 314 6.72 -19.11 0.84
CA ALA A 314 6.89 -17.86 1.59
C ALA A 314 6.70 -18.05 3.10
N THR A 315 7.51 -18.94 3.68
CA THR A 315 7.49 -19.32 5.09
C THR A 315 8.94 -19.51 5.60
N PRO A 316 9.19 -19.52 6.93
CA PRO A 316 10.54 -19.76 7.44
C PRO A 316 11.14 -21.11 7.02
N ALA A 317 10.29 -22.15 6.87
CA ALA A 317 10.71 -23.46 6.40
C ALA A 317 10.92 -23.48 4.87
N GLY A 318 10.04 -22.82 4.11
CA GLY A 318 10.10 -22.74 2.66
C GLY A 318 11.17 -21.78 2.13
N LYS A 319 11.59 -20.80 2.93
CA LYS A 319 12.65 -19.81 2.64
C LYS A 319 12.53 -19.16 1.26
N TYR A 320 11.31 -18.83 0.83
CA TYR A 320 11.06 -18.19 -0.46
C TYR A 320 11.68 -18.98 -1.64
N ARG A 321 11.69 -20.32 -1.54
CA ARG A 321 12.36 -21.19 -2.52
C ARG A 321 11.92 -20.90 -3.95
N ASN A 322 10.61 -20.84 -4.20
CA ASN A 322 10.08 -20.63 -5.54
C ASN A 322 10.42 -19.22 -6.05
N PHE A 323 10.37 -18.20 -5.20
CA PHE A 323 10.80 -16.84 -5.53
C PHE A 323 12.29 -16.78 -5.94
N HIS A 324 13.17 -17.42 -5.18
CA HIS A 324 14.59 -17.49 -5.55
C HIS A 324 14.84 -18.28 -6.83
N GLN A 325 14.09 -19.35 -7.07
CA GLN A 325 14.14 -20.10 -8.34
C GLN A 325 13.64 -19.24 -9.51
N ALA A 326 12.57 -18.45 -9.34
CA ALA A 326 12.07 -17.52 -10.36
C ALA A 326 13.14 -16.49 -10.75
N LEU A 327 13.79 -15.84 -9.77
CA LEU A 327 14.90 -14.92 -10.04
C LEU A 327 16.06 -15.60 -10.79
N LYS A 328 16.37 -16.87 -10.47
CA LYS A 328 17.39 -17.64 -11.18
C LYS A 328 16.98 -17.91 -12.64
N LEU A 329 15.73 -18.25 -12.89
CA LEU A 329 15.19 -18.47 -14.23
C LEU A 329 15.25 -17.18 -15.07
N ILE A 330 14.83 -16.04 -14.50
CA ILE A 330 14.90 -14.74 -15.17
C ILE A 330 16.35 -14.43 -15.55
N ARG A 331 17.30 -14.56 -14.61
CA ARG A 331 18.74 -14.35 -14.87
C ARG A 331 19.29 -15.28 -15.95
N ALA A 332 18.84 -16.53 -16.01
CA ALA A 332 19.27 -17.48 -17.02
C ALA A 332 18.72 -17.18 -18.43
N LYS A 333 17.57 -16.49 -18.52
CA LYS A 333 16.91 -16.17 -19.78
C LYS A 333 17.24 -14.77 -20.32
N ALA A 334 17.48 -13.82 -19.43
CA ALA A 334 17.80 -12.46 -19.80
C ALA A 334 19.19 -12.36 -20.45
N LYS A 335 19.29 -11.68 -21.59
CA LYS A 335 20.59 -11.31 -22.17
C LYS A 335 21.29 -10.29 -21.28
N PRO A 336 22.62 -10.34 -21.09
CA PRO A 336 23.33 -9.34 -20.30
C PRO A 336 23.05 -7.91 -20.75
N SER A 337 22.85 -7.02 -19.78
CA SER A 337 22.58 -5.61 -20.02
C SER A 337 23.88 -4.92 -20.43
N PRO A 338 23.86 -4.05 -21.45
CA PRO A 338 25.01 -3.22 -21.78
C PRO A 338 25.44 -2.32 -20.62
N THR A 339 24.48 -1.97 -19.75
CA THR A 339 24.72 -1.12 -18.58
C THR A 339 24.97 -1.99 -17.35
N PHE A 340 24.03 -2.84 -16.95
CA PHE A 340 24.08 -3.54 -15.66
C PHE A 340 24.72 -4.93 -15.71
N GLY A 341 25.19 -5.39 -16.88
CA GLY A 341 25.71 -6.73 -17.07
C GLY A 341 24.69 -7.79 -16.62
N THR A 342 25.15 -8.74 -15.79
CA THR A 342 24.29 -9.79 -15.21
C THR A 342 23.50 -9.33 -13.97
N ASN A 343 23.78 -8.13 -13.43
CA ASN A 343 23.07 -7.58 -12.27
C ASN A 343 21.78 -6.81 -12.63
N GLN A 344 21.32 -6.94 -13.88
CA GLN A 344 20.16 -6.25 -14.43
C GLN A 344 18.78 -6.66 -13.87
N VAL A 345 18.72 -7.72 -13.07
CA VAL A 345 17.44 -8.27 -12.56
C VAL A 345 17.07 -7.61 -11.24
N VAL A 346 15.86 -7.04 -11.19
CA VAL A 346 15.32 -6.32 -10.03
C VAL A 346 13.95 -6.87 -9.64
N VAL A 347 13.52 -6.60 -8.41
CA VAL A 347 12.12 -6.81 -8.01
C VAL A 347 11.38 -5.51 -8.24
N SER A 348 10.51 -5.50 -9.24
CA SER A 348 9.78 -4.30 -9.66
C SER A 348 8.43 -4.14 -8.97
N GLU A 349 7.89 -5.21 -8.37
CA GLU A 349 6.83 -5.17 -7.37
C GLU A 349 6.93 -6.39 -6.43
N ILE A 350 6.70 -6.14 -5.14
CA ILE A 350 6.46 -7.16 -4.13
C ILE A 350 5.57 -6.56 -3.05
N ALA A 351 4.58 -7.31 -2.58
CA ALA A 351 3.78 -6.95 -1.43
C ALA A 351 3.40 -8.19 -0.65
N VAL A 352 3.04 -7.98 0.61
CA VAL A 352 2.28 -8.93 1.38
C VAL A 352 1.33 -8.11 2.23
N PRO A 353 0.07 -8.55 2.35
CA PRO A 353 -0.84 -7.74 3.11
C PRO A 353 -0.51 -7.77 4.59
N GLU A 354 -0.83 -6.68 5.27
CA GLU A 354 -0.61 -6.54 6.70
C GLU A 354 -1.50 -7.48 7.53
N ILE A 355 -2.76 -7.63 7.13
CA ILE A 355 -3.83 -8.25 7.92
C ILE A 355 -4.58 -9.26 7.05
N ALA A 356 -4.72 -10.50 7.50
CA ALA A 356 -5.53 -11.52 6.85
C ALA A 356 -7.03 -11.17 6.85
N ALA A 357 -7.82 -11.86 6.02
CA ALA A 357 -9.27 -11.67 5.94
C ALA A 357 -10.03 -11.83 7.27
N ASN A 358 -9.42 -12.49 8.27
CA ASN A 358 -9.97 -12.68 9.61
C ASN A 358 -9.50 -11.60 10.63
N GLY A 359 -8.79 -10.56 10.19
CA GLY A 359 -8.29 -9.49 11.05
C GLY A 359 -6.95 -9.79 11.77
N ALA A 360 -6.35 -10.95 11.55
CA ALA A 360 -5.05 -11.30 12.15
C ALA A 360 -3.88 -10.73 11.35
N TYR A 361 -2.83 -10.24 12.01
CA TYR A 361 -1.59 -9.86 11.32
C TYR A 361 -0.97 -11.04 10.59
N LEU A 362 -0.55 -10.81 9.36
CA LEU A 362 0.08 -11.86 8.55
C LEU A 362 1.54 -12.08 9.01
N PRO A 363 1.91 -13.32 9.39
CA PRO A 363 3.28 -13.63 9.82
C PRO A 363 4.33 -13.44 8.71
N GLN A 364 3.91 -13.30 7.46
CA GLN A 364 4.75 -13.04 6.30
C GLN A 364 5.31 -11.61 6.27
N VAL A 365 4.66 -10.64 6.93
CA VAL A 365 5.10 -9.23 6.95
C VAL A 365 6.57 -9.08 7.37
N PRO A 366 7.00 -9.55 8.57
CA PRO A 366 8.40 -9.45 8.96
C PRO A 366 9.33 -10.29 8.07
N LEU A 367 8.88 -11.43 7.56
CA LEU A 367 9.68 -12.30 6.68
C LEU A 367 9.96 -11.62 5.33
N GLN A 368 8.99 -10.90 4.78
CA GLN A 368 9.16 -10.20 3.51
C GLN A 368 10.03 -8.96 3.68
N ALA A 369 9.95 -8.26 4.82
CA ALA A 369 10.89 -7.20 5.16
C ALA A 369 12.35 -7.72 5.23
N GLU A 370 12.56 -8.88 5.85
CA GLU A 370 13.88 -9.56 5.86
C GLU A 370 14.35 -9.93 4.46
N LEU A 371 13.46 -10.49 3.62
CA LEU A 371 13.76 -10.79 2.22
C LEU A 371 14.21 -9.53 1.45
N ILE A 372 13.48 -8.41 1.59
CA ILE A 372 13.81 -7.14 0.94
C ILE A 372 15.21 -6.67 1.36
N ARG A 373 15.51 -6.67 2.67
CA ARG A 373 16.84 -6.33 3.19
C ARG A 373 17.90 -7.25 2.58
N ASP A 374 17.67 -8.56 2.56
CA ASP A 374 18.66 -9.54 2.12
C ASP A 374 18.94 -9.45 0.62
N LEU A 375 17.93 -9.16 -0.19
CA LEU A 375 18.10 -8.90 -1.64
C LEU A 375 18.96 -7.66 -1.89
N LEU A 376 18.65 -6.55 -1.21
CA LEU A 376 19.42 -5.30 -1.34
C LEU A 376 20.86 -5.50 -0.83
N LYS A 377 21.05 -6.20 0.29
CA LYS A 377 22.38 -6.53 0.84
C LYS A 377 23.18 -7.45 -0.09
N ALA A 378 22.51 -8.33 -0.83
CA ALA A 378 23.12 -9.18 -1.85
C ALA A 378 23.49 -8.43 -3.14
N GLY A 379 23.23 -7.12 -3.21
CA GLY A 379 23.59 -6.25 -4.34
C GLY A 379 22.53 -6.17 -5.44
N MET A 380 21.29 -6.61 -5.18
CA MET A 380 20.18 -6.37 -6.10
C MET A 380 19.97 -4.85 -6.23
N PRO A 381 19.94 -4.27 -7.46
CA PRO A 381 19.91 -2.83 -7.62
C PRO A 381 18.67 -2.17 -7.02
N TYR A 382 17.50 -2.80 -7.21
CA TYR A 382 16.23 -2.24 -6.78
C TYR A 382 15.27 -3.34 -6.28
N VAL A 383 14.55 -3.01 -5.22
CA VAL A 383 13.41 -3.79 -4.71
C VAL A 383 12.27 -2.81 -4.41
N LEU A 384 11.18 -2.90 -5.16
CA LEU A 384 10.05 -1.98 -5.06
C LEU A 384 8.87 -2.66 -4.36
N TYR A 385 8.42 -2.05 -3.26
CA TYR A 385 7.24 -2.50 -2.53
C TYR A 385 5.97 -1.90 -3.14
N TRP A 386 4.94 -2.73 -3.29
CA TRP A 386 3.58 -2.28 -3.57
C TRP A 386 2.82 -2.24 -2.24
N SER A 387 2.45 -1.09 -1.68
CA SER A 387 2.44 0.28 -2.19
C SER A 387 2.61 1.30 -1.05
N MET A 388 2.67 2.60 -1.34
CA MET A 388 2.67 3.65 -0.31
C MET A 388 1.29 3.74 0.33
N TRP A 389 0.29 3.94 -0.52
CA TRP A 389 -1.13 3.95 -0.19
C TRP A 389 -1.85 3.01 -1.15
N GLU A 390 -2.73 2.18 -0.59
CA GLU A 390 -3.34 1.10 -1.33
C GLU A 390 -4.37 1.57 -2.37
N ASN A 391 -4.41 0.86 -3.49
CA ASN A 391 -5.31 1.11 -4.62
C ASN A 391 -6.51 0.15 -4.68
N ALA A 392 -6.71 -0.65 -3.64
CA ALA A 392 -7.80 -1.60 -3.51
C ALA A 392 -8.79 -1.15 -2.42
N PRO A 393 -10.10 -1.44 -2.59
CA PRO A 393 -11.16 -0.84 -1.79
C PRO A 393 -10.88 -0.97 -0.28
N PRO A 394 -11.35 -0.04 0.57
CA PRO A 394 -10.90 0.15 1.96
C PRO A 394 -11.05 -1.01 2.97
N ASN A 395 -11.26 -2.24 2.52
CA ASN A 395 -11.22 -3.48 3.30
C ASN A 395 -10.20 -4.51 2.77
N THR A 396 -9.32 -4.14 1.83
CA THR A 396 -8.24 -5.03 1.40
C THR A 396 -7.05 -4.88 2.35
N VAL A 397 -6.92 -5.89 3.22
CA VAL A 397 -5.72 -6.67 3.57
C VAL A 397 -4.38 -5.94 3.91
N GLY A 398 -4.07 -4.73 3.44
CA GLY A 398 -3.00 -3.87 3.96
C GLY A 398 -1.67 -3.93 3.20
N ASP A 399 -1.70 -3.79 1.88
CA ASP A 399 -0.50 -3.68 1.02
C ASP A 399 0.00 -2.22 0.96
N TYR A 400 0.08 -1.54 2.11
CA TYR A 400 0.48 -0.14 2.22
C TYR A 400 1.65 0.05 3.22
N LEU A 401 2.47 1.08 3.01
CA LEU A 401 3.47 1.52 3.99
C LEU A 401 2.90 2.54 5.00
N ARG A 402 1.79 3.19 4.63
CA ARG A 402 1.09 4.15 5.49
C ARG A 402 -0.41 3.89 5.49
N ARG A 403 -0.98 3.68 6.67
CA ARG A 403 -2.40 3.39 6.88
C ARG A 403 -3.28 4.58 6.48
N PRO A 404 -4.58 4.34 6.23
CA PRO A 404 -5.56 5.41 6.01
C PRO A 404 -5.65 6.45 7.13
N ASP A 405 -5.34 6.07 8.37
CA ASP A 405 -5.29 6.97 9.53
C ASP A 405 -3.98 7.78 9.64
N GLY A 406 -3.06 7.61 8.68
CA GLY A 406 -1.76 8.27 8.62
C GLY A 406 -0.65 7.60 9.44
N SER A 407 -0.95 6.52 10.17
CA SER A 407 0.07 5.79 10.94
C SER A 407 0.93 4.88 10.05
N LEU A 408 2.14 4.55 10.53
CA LEU A 408 3.03 3.57 9.86
C LEU A 408 2.42 2.16 9.93
N SER A 409 2.37 1.45 8.80
CA SER A 409 2.00 0.04 8.77
C SER A 409 3.03 -0.85 9.48
N GLU A 410 2.65 -2.08 9.84
CA GLU A 410 3.57 -3.08 10.38
C GLU A 410 4.66 -3.44 9.38
N MET A 411 4.38 -3.40 8.07
CA MET A 411 5.41 -3.57 7.05
C MET A 411 6.48 -2.47 7.15
N MET A 412 6.08 -1.20 7.23
CA MET A 412 7.06 -0.11 7.33
C MET A 412 7.85 -0.17 8.66
N ARG A 413 7.20 -0.57 9.76
CA ARG A 413 7.88 -0.80 11.04
C ARG A 413 8.90 -1.94 10.95
N ALA A 414 8.54 -3.04 10.30
CA ALA A 414 9.43 -4.18 10.06
C ALA A 414 10.63 -3.78 9.19
N LEU A 415 10.40 -3.03 8.11
CA LEU A 415 11.45 -2.50 7.24
C LEU A 415 12.45 -1.63 8.00
N TYR A 416 11.98 -0.70 8.83
CA TYR A 416 12.87 0.09 9.67
C TYR A 416 13.69 -0.75 10.64
N ALA A 417 13.09 -1.78 11.26
CA ALA A 417 13.81 -2.66 12.16
C ALA A 417 14.93 -3.42 11.45
N VAL A 418 14.65 -3.99 10.27
CA VAL A 418 15.64 -4.78 9.52
C VAL A 418 16.72 -3.89 8.89
N PHE A 419 16.41 -2.68 8.42
CA PHE A 419 17.40 -1.74 7.89
C PHE A 419 18.27 -1.10 8.98
N ALA A 420 17.74 -0.88 10.20
CA ALA A 420 18.56 -0.35 11.30
C ALA A 420 19.59 -1.37 11.82
N SER A 421 19.24 -2.67 11.79
CA SER A 421 20.10 -3.76 12.27
C SER A 421 21.35 -4.04 11.41
N THR A 422 21.41 -3.53 10.19
CA THR A 422 22.56 -3.73 9.29
C THR A 422 23.75 -2.81 9.57
N GLY A 423 23.63 -1.92 10.57
CA GLY A 423 24.64 -0.90 10.85
C GLY A 423 24.74 0.12 9.70
N SER A 424 25.31 1.28 9.99
CA SER A 424 25.57 2.35 9.02
C SER A 424 26.70 1.99 8.04
N GLY A 425 26.66 0.78 7.45
CA GLY A 425 27.40 0.46 6.24
C GLY A 425 26.61 1.06 5.10
N GLY A 426 27.12 2.16 4.53
CA GLY A 426 26.45 2.93 3.49
C GLY A 426 25.74 2.02 2.50
N GLY A 427 24.45 2.26 2.31
CA GLY A 427 23.70 1.62 1.23
C GLY A 427 24.56 1.70 0.00
N VAL A 428 24.92 0.55 -0.55
CA VAL A 428 25.64 0.51 -1.81
C VAL A 428 24.65 1.14 -2.78
N ASP A 429 24.89 2.40 -3.14
CA ASP A 429 24.29 3.01 -4.31
C ASP A 429 24.42 1.95 -5.40
N PRO A 430 23.34 1.50 -6.09
CA PRO A 430 23.48 0.50 -7.14
C PRO A 430 24.63 0.98 -8.03
N GLN A 431 25.79 0.33 -7.90
CA GLN A 431 27.04 0.94 -8.33
C GLN A 431 26.86 1.28 -9.79
N ASP A 432 27.09 2.56 -10.14
CA ASP A 432 27.18 2.96 -11.53
C ASP A 432 28.11 1.95 -12.20
N PRO A 433 27.62 1.15 -13.16
CA PRO A 433 28.48 0.20 -13.83
C PRO A 433 29.58 1.02 -14.51
N VAL A 434 30.82 0.68 -14.19
CA VAL A 434 31.99 1.34 -14.77
C VAL A 434 31.94 1.10 -16.28
N ILE A 435 31.49 2.10 -17.03
CA ILE A 435 31.60 2.12 -18.49
C ILE A 435 33.08 2.27 -18.80
N THR A 436 33.76 1.15 -19.07
CA THR A 436 35.07 1.21 -19.70
C THR A 436 34.86 1.44 -21.19
N ASP A 437 35.22 2.64 -21.66
CA ASP A 437 35.36 2.90 -23.10
C ASP A 437 36.24 1.82 -23.74
N PRO A 438 35.90 1.33 -24.95
CA PRO A 438 36.83 0.54 -25.75
C PRO A 438 38.08 1.39 -26.01
N LYS A 439 39.21 1.02 -25.40
CA LYS A 439 40.50 1.63 -25.71
C LYS A 439 40.91 1.29 -27.13
N ASP A 440 40.96 2.29 -28.00
CA ASP A 440 41.77 2.23 -29.21
C ASP A 440 43.27 2.34 -28.84
N PRO A 441 44.18 1.62 -29.54
CA PRO A 441 45.56 1.46 -29.13
C PRO A 441 46.47 2.65 -29.53
N GLY A 442 47.11 3.23 -28.53
CA GLY A 442 48.54 3.60 -28.48
C GLY A 442 49.14 4.55 -29.53
N VAL A 443 49.46 5.78 -29.08
CA VAL A 443 50.65 6.52 -29.53
C VAL A 443 51.31 7.17 -28.30
N ILE A 444 52.65 7.05 -28.19
CA ILE A 444 53.49 7.36 -27.01
C ILE A 444 54.47 8.52 -27.31
N ASP A 445 54.52 9.50 -26.37
CA ASP A 445 55.56 10.45 -25.90
C ASP A 445 56.22 11.53 -26.81
N PRO A 446 56.91 12.60 -26.26
CA PRO A 446 57.45 12.79 -24.88
C PRO A 446 57.23 14.15 -24.15
N LYS A 447 57.72 14.18 -22.89
CA LYS A 447 57.57 15.10 -21.74
C LYS A 447 58.48 16.36 -21.62
N GLU A 448 57.94 17.34 -20.85
CA GLU A 448 58.50 18.24 -19.77
C GLU A 448 59.48 19.40 -20.12
N PRO A 449 59.55 20.56 -19.36
CA PRO A 449 59.68 20.62 -17.89
C PRO A 449 59.03 21.80 -17.07
N VAL A 450 59.28 21.69 -15.76
CA VAL A 450 58.80 22.39 -14.53
C VAL A 450 59.54 23.69 -14.18
N ILE A 451 58.89 24.66 -13.50
CA ILE A 451 59.54 25.73 -12.68
C ILE A 451 58.77 25.95 -11.35
N ALA A 452 59.51 26.23 -10.27
CA ALA A 452 59.12 26.22 -8.84
C ALA A 452 58.91 27.61 -8.17
N ASP A 453 58.31 27.56 -6.97
CA ASP A 453 57.90 28.59 -5.97
C ASP A 453 59.02 29.49 -5.35
N PRO A 454 58.65 30.59 -4.64
CA PRO A 454 58.84 30.59 -3.17
C PRO A 454 57.76 31.33 -2.31
N LYS A 455 57.75 31.01 -1.00
CA LYS A 455 56.78 31.33 0.08
C LYS A 455 57.02 32.61 0.93
N ASP A 456 55.90 33.16 1.46
CA ASP A 456 55.51 33.82 2.75
C ASP A 456 56.39 34.88 3.49
N PRO A 457 55.77 35.87 4.21
CA PRO A 457 55.39 35.64 5.63
C PRO A 457 54.07 36.26 6.14
N VAL A 458 53.63 35.75 7.30
CA VAL A 458 52.43 36.02 8.12
C VAL A 458 52.63 37.21 9.09
N ILE A 459 51.59 38.02 9.34
CA ILE A 459 51.37 38.78 10.60
C ILE A 459 49.86 38.79 10.95
N VAL A 460 49.55 38.70 12.26
CA VAL A 460 48.21 38.49 12.87
C VAL A 460 47.80 39.70 13.76
N ASP A 461 46.49 40.04 13.72
CA ASP A 461 45.58 40.70 14.70
C ASP A 461 45.79 42.16 15.19
N PRO A 462 44.75 42.89 15.75
CA PRO A 462 43.40 42.45 16.19
C PRO A 462 42.18 43.36 15.77
N LYS A 463 40.96 42.89 16.09
CA LYS A 463 39.64 43.56 15.99
C LYS A 463 39.33 44.54 17.14
N ASP A 464 38.42 45.51 16.89
CA ASP A 464 37.13 45.76 17.60
C ASP A 464 36.48 47.11 17.12
N PRO A 465 35.25 47.50 17.51
CA PRO A 465 33.94 46.96 17.11
C PRO A 465 33.01 48.05 16.50
N VAL A 466 31.94 47.66 15.78
CA VAL A 466 30.87 48.60 15.38
C VAL A 466 29.63 48.37 16.24
N ILE A 467 29.24 49.42 16.96
CA ILE A 467 28.03 49.52 17.78
C ILE A 467 26.83 49.76 16.86
N THR A 468 25.74 49.00 17.04
CA THR A 468 24.41 49.33 16.51
C THR A 468 23.40 49.29 17.66
N ASP A 469 22.58 50.34 17.76
CA ASP A 469 21.66 50.62 18.87
C ASP A 469 20.64 49.52 19.18
N PRO A 470 20.22 49.38 20.45
CA PRO A 470 19.14 48.47 20.84
C PRO A 470 17.78 49.00 20.34
N LYS A 471 17.04 48.16 19.60
CA LYS A 471 15.61 48.37 19.33
C LYS A 471 14.80 48.03 20.58
N ASP A 472 13.85 48.90 20.90
CA ASP A 472 12.92 48.76 22.02
C ASP A 472 12.13 47.44 22.03
N PRO A 473 11.79 46.89 23.21
CA PRO A 473 10.90 45.73 23.31
C PRO A 473 9.48 46.11 22.89
N VAL A 474 8.93 45.34 21.95
CA VAL A 474 7.52 45.40 21.54
C VAL A 474 6.64 44.94 22.70
N VAL A 475 5.89 45.87 23.28
CA VAL A 475 4.79 45.58 24.21
C VAL A 475 3.62 45.04 23.39
N THR A 476 3.30 43.75 23.53
CA THR A 476 2.06 43.19 23.01
C THR A 476 0.90 43.61 23.91
N GLY A 477 0.02 44.47 23.39
CA GLY A 477 -1.27 44.77 24.03
C GLY A 477 -2.16 43.51 24.10
N PRO A 478 -3.18 43.50 24.98
CA PRO A 478 -4.09 42.36 25.11
C PRO A 478 -4.80 42.10 23.78
N GLN A 479 -4.66 40.87 23.26
CA GLN A 479 -5.41 40.44 22.08
C GLN A 479 -6.92 40.47 22.40
N THR A 480 -7.67 41.20 21.58
CA THR A 480 -9.13 41.06 21.50
C THR A 480 -9.47 39.59 21.22
N PRO A 481 -10.41 38.97 21.97
CA PRO A 481 -10.77 37.57 21.75
C PRO A 481 -11.24 37.36 20.31
N VAL A 482 -10.60 36.43 19.59
CA VAL A 482 -11.09 35.93 18.31
C VAL A 482 -12.41 35.22 18.58
N VAL A 483 -13.51 35.80 18.08
CA VAL A 483 -14.81 35.11 18.09
C VAL A 483 -14.74 34.01 17.05
N VAL A 484 -14.45 32.78 17.48
CA VAL A 484 -14.51 31.60 16.63
C VAL A 484 -15.99 31.29 16.35
N ASP A 485 -16.38 31.27 15.07
CA ASP A 485 -17.71 30.83 14.67
C ASP A 485 -17.77 29.29 14.76
N HIS A 486 -18.50 28.77 15.74
CA HIS A 486 -18.67 27.34 15.97
C HIS A 486 -19.84 26.74 15.19
N ALA A 487 -20.64 27.54 14.46
CA ALA A 487 -21.78 27.05 13.71
C ALA A 487 -21.41 26.02 12.61
N PRO A 488 -20.28 26.13 11.88
CA PRO A 488 -19.85 25.11 10.92
C PRO A 488 -19.55 23.75 11.59
N THR A 489 -18.90 23.76 12.74
CA THR A 489 -18.59 22.55 13.52
C THR A 489 -19.86 21.85 14.00
N VAL A 490 -20.86 22.62 14.45
CA VAL A 490 -22.17 22.08 14.86
C VAL A 490 -22.92 21.47 13.67
N LYS A 491 -22.93 22.15 12.52
CA LYS A 491 -23.56 21.64 11.30
C LYS A 491 -22.92 20.34 10.81
N ALA A 492 -21.58 20.28 10.79
CA ALA A 492 -20.84 19.10 10.35
C ALA A 492 -21.12 17.88 11.25
N LEU A 493 -21.11 18.05 12.57
CA LEU A 493 -21.35 16.95 13.51
C LEU A 493 -22.79 16.43 13.47
N TYR A 494 -23.77 17.31 13.28
CA TYR A 494 -25.15 16.86 13.07
C TYR A 494 -25.31 16.14 11.71
N ALA A 495 -24.67 16.62 10.65
CA ALA A 495 -24.70 15.94 9.35
C ALA A 495 -24.04 14.55 9.41
N GLU A 496 -22.97 14.41 10.20
CA GLU A 496 -22.22 13.17 10.42
C GLU A 496 -22.96 12.17 11.32
N ILE A 497 -23.48 12.61 12.47
CA ILE A 497 -23.90 11.71 13.56
C ILE A 497 -25.42 11.60 13.66
N LEU A 498 -26.16 12.67 13.38
CA LEU A 498 -27.61 12.71 13.56
C LEU A 498 -28.27 13.48 12.39
N PRO A 499 -28.15 12.98 11.14
CA PRO A 499 -28.60 13.69 9.95
C PRO A 499 -30.12 13.94 10.01
N GLY A 500 -30.54 15.14 9.59
CA GLY A 500 -31.95 15.55 9.65
C GLY A 500 -32.44 16.07 10.99
N CYS A 501 -31.64 15.95 12.04
CA CYS A 501 -32.02 16.36 13.38
C CYS A 501 -31.48 17.74 13.79
N LEU A 502 -30.78 18.44 12.90
CA LEU A 502 -30.38 19.83 13.13
C LEU A 502 -31.56 20.78 12.88
N ASN A 503 -31.86 21.63 13.86
CA ASN A 503 -32.77 22.76 13.73
C ASN A 503 -32.14 24.04 14.31
N ALA A 504 -32.81 25.18 14.16
CA ALA A 504 -32.29 26.48 14.60
C ALA A 504 -31.94 26.51 16.10
N ASP A 505 -32.80 25.95 16.94
CA ASP A 505 -32.61 25.93 18.40
C ASP A 505 -31.41 25.06 18.80
N ARG A 506 -31.24 23.89 18.18
CA ARG A 506 -30.09 23.00 18.41
C ARG A 506 -28.81 23.61 17.89
N LEU A 507 -28.84 24.25 16.72
CA LEU A 507 -27.69 24.98 16.18
C LEU A 507 -27.26 26.08 17.14
N GLN A 508 -28.21 26.89 17.62
CA GLN A 508 -27.94 27.98 18.55
C GLN A 508 -27.42 27.47 19.90
N THR A 509 -28.05 26.42 20.45
CA THR A 509 -27.69 25.83 21.75
C THR A 509 -26.28 25.26 21.74
N TRP A 510 -25.93 24.47 20.72
CA TRP A 510 -24.61 23.83 20.65
C TRP A 510 -23.51 24.80 20.22
N THR A 511 -23.84 25.81 19.41
CA THR A 511 -22.90 26.91 19.12
C THR A 511 -22.60 27.71 20.39
N ALA A 512 -23.62 27.96 21.23
CA ALA A 512 -23.43 28.62 22.52
C ALA A 512 -22.65 27.76 23.52
N PHE A 513 -22.90 26.44 23.57
CA PHE A 513 -22.14 25.50 24.39
C PHE A 513 -20.63 25.54 24.05
N LEU A 514 -20.28 25.46 22.76
CA LEU A 514 -18.88 25.52 22.31
C LEU A 514 -18.27 26.91 22.56
N LYS A 515 -19.04 27.98 22.32
CA LYS A 515 -18.60 29.36 22.59
C LYS A 515 -18.31 29.61 24.07
N ASN A 516 -19.02 28.91 24.97
CA ASN A 516 -18.84 29.02 26.42
C ASN A 516 -17.80 28.02 26.99
N GLY A 517 -16.95 27.44 26.14
CA GLY A 517 -15.83 26.58 26.55
C GLY A 517 -16.15 25.08 26.62
N GLY A 518 -17.34 24.65 26.17
CA GLY A 518 -17.66 23.24 26.01
C GLY A 518 -16.80 22.58 24.93
N SER A 519 -16.40 21.32 25.12
CA SER A 519 -15.54 20.63 24.15
C SER A 519 -16.33 20.01 23.00
N VAL A 520 -15.71 19.97 21.81
CA VAL A 520 -16.27 19.28 20.65
C VAL A 520 -16.44 17.77 20.91
N ALA A 521 -15.60 17.20 21.78
CA ALA A 521 -15.68 15.79 22.18
C ALA A 521 -16.92 15.49 23.05
N ASP A 522 -17.27 16.37 23.99
CA ASP A 522 -18.47 16.22 24.82
C ASP A 522 -19.74 16.41 23.99
N PHE A 523 -19.72 17.36 23.06
CA PHE A 523 -20.82 17.55 22.11
C PHE A 523 -21.00 16.32 21.21
N ARG A 524 -19.92 15.78 20.62
CA ARG A 524 -19.93 14.53 19.84
C ARG A 524 -20.47 13.36 20.67
N THR A 525 -20.00 13.20 21.91
CA THR A 525 -20.46 12.15 22.82
C THR A 525 -21.95 12.28 23.12
N THR A 526 -22.45 13.50 23.30
CA THR A 526 -23.88 13.77 23.51
C THR A 526 -24.71 13.43 22.28
N LEU A 527 -24.25 13.77 21.08
CA LEU A 527 -24.94 13.39 19.84
C LEU A 527 -25.00 11.86 19.67
N VAL A 528 -23.90 11.16 19.96
CA VAL A 528 -23.86 9.68 19.93
C VAL A 528 -24.76 9.07 21.01
N ALA A 529 -24.92 9.70 22.17
CA ALA A 529 -25.89 9.25 23.17
C ALA A 529 -27.35 9.48 22.72
N GLU A 530 -27.59 10.54 21.95
CA GLU A 530 -28.91 10.89 21.42
C GLU A 530 -29.34 9.97 20.26
N THR A 531 -28.41 9.48 19.43
CA THR A 531 -28.71 8.47 18.39
C THR A 531 -29.29 7.19 19.02
N ALA A 532 -28.82 6.81 20.22
CA ALA A 532 -29.32 5.65 20.95
C ALA A 532 -30.80 5.76 21.34
N LYS A 533 -31.36 6.98 21.41
CA LYS A 533 -32.78 7.24 21.69
C LYS A 533 -33.66 7.20 20.44
N GLN A 534 -33.09 6.95 19.26
CA GLN A 534 -33.80 6.84 17.98
C GLN A 534 -34.77 8.01 17.69
N PRO A 535 -34.29 9.27 17.69
CA PRO A 535 -35.16 10.42 17.56
C PRO A 535 -35.85 10.47 16.19
N ALA A 536 -37.14 10.80 16.20
CA ALA A 536 -38.02 10.78 15.02
C ALA A 536 -37.53 11.66 13.86
N CYS A 537 -36.71 12.67 14.13
CA CYS A 537 -36.14 13.56 13.12
C CYS A 537 -35.19 12.87 12.13
N MET A 538 -34.65 11.68 12.47
CA MET A 538 -33.84 10.90 11.51
C MET A 538 -34.70 10.28 10.40
N ARG A 539 -36.02 10.15 10.60
CA ARG A 539 -36.93 9.47 9.67
C ARG A 539 -37.02 10.15 8.29
N GLY A 540 -36.89 11.47 8.24
CA GLY A 540 -37.05 12.26 7.01
C GLY A 540 -35.84 12.21 6.06
N HIS A 541 -34.72 11.62 6.48
CA HIS A 541 -33.49 11.54 5.69
C HIS A 541 -33.30 10.22 4.96
N PHE A 542 -34.14 9.21 5.23
CA PHE A 542 -34.10 7.93 4.53
C PHE A 542 -35.16 7.92 3.42
N THR A 543 -34.79 7.52 2.19
CA THR A 543 -35.74 7.28 1.09
C THR A 543 -35.51 5.90 0.47
N GLY A 544 -36.57 5.31 -0.10
CA GLY A 544 -36.51 4.00 -0.75
C GLY A 544 -36.24 2.82 0.20
N VAL A 545 -35.30 1.94 -0.17
CA VAL A 545 -35.03 0.65 0.50
C VAL A 545 -34.60 0.82 1.97
N GLY A 546 -34.01 1.96 2.35
CA GLY A 546 -33.62 2.25 3.75
C GLY A 546 -34.80 2.42 4.71
N LEU A 547 -35.95 2.90 4.24
CA LEU A 547 -37.20 2.95 5.02
C LEU A 547 -37.79 1.54 5.22
N ASN A 548 -37.72 0.68 4.20
CA ASN A 548 -38.23 -0.69 4.26
C ASN A 548 -37.41 -1.58 5.21
N VAL A 549 -36.12 -1.31 5.39
CA VAL A 549 -35.26 -2.00 6.37
C VAL A 549 -35.54 -1.54 7.80
N TRP A 550 -35.78 -0.24 8.00
CA TRP A 550 -36.18 0.33 9.29
C TRP A 550 -37.55 -0.20 9.76
N ASP A 551 -38.54 -0.23 8.86
CA ASP A 551 -39.88 -0.74 9.17
C ASP A 551 -39.92 -2.29 9.23
N GLY A 552 -39.12 -3.00 8.42
CA GLY A 552 -39.02 -4.47 8.43
C GLY A 552 -38.38 -5.04 9.71
N TYR A 553 -37.44 -4.31 10.31
CA TYR A 553 -36.83 -4.69 11.59
C TYR A 553 -37.85 -4.67 12.75
N LYS A 554 -38.77 -3.70 12.73
CA LYS A 554 -39.79 -3.49 13.77
C LYS A 554 -40.91 -4.54 13.74
N ALA A 555 -41.15 -5.15 12.58
CA ALA A 555 -42.23 -6.12 12.37
C ALA A 555 -41.82 -7.58 12.57
N GLU A 556 -40.58 -7.96 12.24
CA GLU A 556 -40.20 -9.38 12.14
C GLU A 556 -39.21 -9.91 13.19
N LEU A 557 -38.43 -9.06 13.89
CA LEU A 557 -37.33 -9.51 14.77
C LEU A 557 -37.22 -8.75 16.12
N PRO A 558 -38.28 -8.68 16.94
CA PRO A 558 -38.30 -7.84 18.16
C PRO A 558 -37.29 -8.25 19.26
N GLY A 559 -36.66 -9.43 19.18
CA GLY A 559 -35.73 -9.95 20.20
C GLY A 559 -34.25 -10.00 19.79
N CYS A 560 -33.89 -9.58 18.57
CA CYS A 560 -32.53 -9.76 18.02
C CYS A 560 -31.60 -8.56 18.22
N TRP A 561 -32.10 -7.45 18.79
CA TRP A 561 -31.37 -6.20 18.94
C TRP A 561 -30.67 -6.13 20.30
N THR A 562 -29.34 -6.17 20.30
CA THR A 562 -28.52 -5.97 21.50
C THR A 562 -27.61 -4.76 21.31
N THR A 563 -27.18 -4.14 22.42
CA THR A 563 -26.31 -2.96 22.41
C THR A 563 -24.99 -3.18 21.65
N SER A 564 -24.45 -4.41 21.65
CA SER A 564 -23.26 -4.75 20.85
C SER A 564 -23.54 -4.78 19.35
N ARG A 565 -24.67 -5.34 18.92
CA ARG A 565 -25.04 -5.39 17.49
C ARG A 565 -25.45 -4.03 16.95
N GLN A 566 -26.02 -3.18 17.80
CA GLN A 566 -26.26 -1.78 17.46
C GLN A 566 -24.95 -1.02 17.18
N LYS A 567 -23.89 -1.27 17.94
CA LYS A 567 -22.56 -0.68 17.69
C LYS A 567 -21.94 -1.18 16.39
N GLU A 568 -22.08 -2.47 16.11
CA GLU A 568 -21.58 -3.10 14.86
C GLU A 568 -22.32 -2.60 13.62
N TRP A 569 -23.65 -2.44 13.70
CA TRP A 569 -24.46 -1.91 12.61
C TRP A 569 -24.20 -0.42 12.35
N VAL A 570 -24.05 0.38 13.42
CA VAL A 570 -23.64 1.78 13.29
C VAL A 570 -22.24 1.87 12.67
N ALA A 571 -21.30 1.02 13.10
CA ALA A 571 -19.95 0.95 12.52
C ALA A 571 -19.97 0.62 11.01
N ASN A 572 -20.80 -0.33 10.59
CA ASN A 572 -20.96 -0.75 9.19
C ASN A 572 -21.64 0.31 8.30
N LEU A 573 -22.51 1.14 8.86
CA LEU A 573 -23.09 2.30 8.16
C LEU A 573 -22.08 3.45 8.03
N THR A 574 -21.31 3.73 9.10
CA THR A 574 -20.25 4.75 9.05
C THR A 574 -19.06 4.38 8.17
N SER A 575 -18.83 3.09 7.89
CA SER A 575 -17.77 2.63 6.99
C SER A 575 -18.19 2.50 5.52
N GLY A 576 -19.44 2.83 5.17
CA GLY A 576 -19.94 2.78 3.78
C GLY A 576 -20.15 1.37 3.22
N ALA A 577 -20.15 0.32 4.05
CA ALA A 577 -20.15 -1.08 3.62
C ALA A 577 -21.52 -1.63 3.15
N SER A 578 -22.56 -0.81 3.01
CA SER A 578 -23.93 -1.30 2.82
C SER A 578 -24.27 -1.61 1.36
N ASN A 579 -23.89 -2.81 0.88
CA ASN A 579 -24.63 -3.52 -0.17
C ASN A 579 -25.72 -4.40 0.52
N PRO A 580 -26.98 -4.42 0.02
CA PRO A 580 -28.06 -5.29 0.51
C PRO A 580 -27.66 -6.75 0.76
N THR A 581 -26.73 -7.28 -0.03
CA THR A 581 -26.21 -8.66 0.09
C THR A 581 -25.38 -8.86 1.36
N HIS A 582 -24.53 -7.89 1.73
CA HIS A 582 -23.74 -7.95 2.97
C HIS A 582 -24.60 -7.82 4.22
N PHE A 583 -25.66 -7.02 4.16
CA PHE A 583 -26.62 -6.92 5.26
C PHE A 583 -27.38 -8.23 5.47
N ARG A 584 -27.83 -8.88 4.38
CA ARG A 584 -28.45 -10.20 4.44
C ARG A 584 -27.47 -11.27 4.92
N GLN A 585 -26.21 -11.23 4.49
CA GLN A 585 -25.18 -12.17 4.91
C GLN A 585 -24.79 -11.99 6.38
N SER A 586 -24.70 -10.75 6.87
CA SER A 586 -24.51 -10.44 8.29
C SER A 586 -25.67 -10.97 9.14
N LEU A 587 -26.91 -10.83 8.66
CA LEU A 587 -28.10 -11.42 9.30
C LEU A 587 -28.08 -12.96 9.28
N LEU A 588 -27.59 -13.59 8.21
CA LEU A 588 -27.44 -15.05 8.08
C LEU A 588 -26.27 -15.60 8.92
N ASN A 589 -25.19 -14.83 9.10
CA ASN A 589 -24.09 -15.19 9.98
C ASN A 589 -24.53 -15.06 11.45
N ALA A 590 -25.28 -14.01 11.77
CA ALA A 590 -25.91 -13.79 13.07
C ALA A 590 -26.96 -14.87 13.46
N ALA A 591 -27.51 -15.58 12.48
CA ALA A 591 -28.39 -16.74 12.65
C ALA A 591 -27.69 -17.96 13.26
N GLY A 592 -26.37 -18.08 13.06
CA GLY A 592 -25.57 -19.18 13.57
C GLY A 592 -25.51 -19.23 15.09
N ASP A 593 -25.57 -18.06 15.74
CA ASP A 593 -25.41 -17.93 17.20
C ASP A 593 -26.73 -18.10 17.97
N GLN A 594 -27.87 -17.75 17.37
CA GLN A 594 -29.21 -17.97 17.94
C GLN A 594 -30.23 -18.42 16.87
N PRO A 595 -30.25 -19.71 16.50
CA PRO A 595 -31.00 -20.21 15.35
C PRO A 595 -32.52 -19.99 15.39
N ALA A 596 -33.11 -19.80 16.56
CA ALA A 596 -34.54 -19.50 16.70
C ALA A 596 -34.91 -18.11 16.13
N CYS A 597 -33.95 -17.19 16.07
CA CYS A 597 -34.19 -15.80 15.75
C CYS A 597 -34.01 -15.47 14.26
N ALA A 598 -33.52 -16.41 13.44
CA ALA A 598 -33.25 -16.19 12.02
C ALA A 598 -34.01 -17.15 11.10
N ARG A 599 -34.94 -17.94 11.66
CA ARG A 599 -35.77 -18.90 10.93
C ARG A 599 -36.51 -18.27 9.74
N SER A 600 -36.97 -17.02 9.88
CA SER A 600 -37.68 -16.29 8.80
C SER A 600 -36.79 -15.96 7.60
N LEU A 601 -35.46 -16.04 7.73
CA LEU A 601 -34.51 -15.76 6.66
C LEU A 601 -34.19 -16.98 5.79
N TRP A 602 -34.56 -18.19 6.23
CA TRP A 602 -34.31 -19.44 5.50
C TRP A 602 -35.54 -19.87 4.70
N THR A 603 -35.32 -20.26 3.44
CA THR A 603 -36.37 -20.74 2.53
C THR A 603 -35.96 -22.06 1.87
N GLY A 604 -36.93 -22.84 1.39
CA GLY A 604 -36.68 -24.05 0.60
C GLY A 604 -35.87 -25.13 1.35
N HIS A 605 -34.81 -25.64 0.71
CA HIS A 605 -33.99 -26.70 1.28
C HIS A 605 -33.23 -26.26 2.55
N ALA A 606 -32.80 -25.00 2.66
CA ALA A 606 -32.13 -24.50 3.86
C ALA A 606 -33.05 -24.57 5.10
N LEU A 607 -34.32 -24.19 4.96
CA LEU A 607 -35.30 -24.32 6.05
C LEU A 607 -35.58 -25.79 6.37
N THR A 608 -35.65 -26.63 5.34
CA THR A 608 -35.85 -28.08 5.49
C THR A 608 -34.71 -28.74 6.28
N VAL A 609 -33.46 -28.35 6.03
CA VAL A 609 -32.30 -28.88 6.78
C VAL A 609 -32.37 -28.47 8.25
N PHE A 610 -32.70 -27.21 8.53
CA PHE A 610 -32.83 -26.73 9.90
C PHE A 610 -33.93 -27.48 10.68
N ASP A 611 -35.13 -27.61 10.10
CA ASP A 611 -36.26 -28.27 10.75
C ASP A 611 -35.99 -29.75 11.02
N LEU A 612 -35.29 -30.45 10.10
CA LEU A 612 -34.94 -31.86 10.26
C LEU A 612 -33.86 -32.08 11.34
N TYR A 613 -32.85 -31.21 11.41
CA TYR A 613 -31.89 -31.24 12.51
C TYR A 613 -32.56 -30.96 13.86
N LYS A 614 -33.43 -29.95 13.95
CA LYS A 614 -34.17 -29.66 15.18
C LYS A 614 -35.05 -30.84 15.61
N LYS A 615 -35.67 -31.53 14.66
CA LYS A 615 -36.56 -32.68 14.91
C LYS A 615 -35.81 -33.91 15.39
N HIS A 616 -34.66 -34.22 14.79
CA HIS A 616 -33.98 -35.50 15.01
C HIS A 616 -32.68 -35.40 15.81
N LEU A 617 -31.97 -34.28 15.75
CA LEU A 617 -30.67 -34.05 16.40
C LEU A 617 -30.53 -32.59 16.91
N PRO A 618 -31.37 -32.11 17.85
CA PRO A 618 -31.49 -30.70 18.23
C PRO A 618 -30.22 -30.05 18.80
N GLY A 619 -29.24 -30.84 19.26
CA GLY A 619 -27.93 -30.36 19.76
C GLY A 619 -26.76 -30.50 18.78
N CYS A 620 -26.99 -31.07 17.59
CA CYS A 620 -25.94 -31.36 16.62
C CYS A 620 -25.99 -30.46 15.39
N TRP A 621 -26.87 -29.46 15.37
CA TRP A 621 -26.94 -28.51 14.27
C TRP A 621 -25.81 -27.49 14.36
N ASN A 622 -25.14 -27.22 13.23
CA ASN A 622 -24.22 -26.09 13.07
C ASN A 622 -24.25 -25.62 11.60
N MET A 623 -23.68 -24.44 11.32
CA MET A 623 -23.75 -23.83 9.99
C MET A 623 -23.02 -24.64 8.91
N GLU A 624 -21.94 -25.33 9.27
CA GLU A 624 -21.17 -26.17 8.34
C GLU A 624 -22.01 -27.36 7.84
N ARG A 625 -22.65 -28.09 8.76
CA ARG A 625 -23.58 -29.19 8.44
C ARG A 625 -24.83 -28.68 7.73
N HIS A 626 -25.32 -27.50 8.12
CA HIS A 626 -26.47 -26.85 7.48
C HIS A 626 -26.18 -26.53 6.02
N THR A 627 -25.02 -25.96 5.73
CA THR A 627 -24.56 -25.65 4.37
C THR A 627 -24.32 -26.92 3.55
N TYR A 628 -23.61 -27.89 4.13
CA TYR A 628 -23.34 -29.19 3.50
C TYR A 628 -24.62 -29.87 3.04
N TRP A 629 -25.60 -30.07 3.93
CA TRP A 629 -26.84 -30.76 3.59
C TRP A 629 -27.76 -29.93 2.70
N THR A 630 -27.72 -28.59 2.79
CA THR A 630 -28.46 -27.73 1.87
C THR A 630 -27.94 -27.89 0.44
N ASN A 631 -26.61 -27.95 0.27
CA ASN A 631 -25.99 -28.18 -1.04
C ASN A 631 -26.31 -29.57 -1.59
N HIS A 632 -26.32 -30.60 -0.74
CA HIS A 632 -26.69 -31.96 -1.16
C HIS A 632 -28.16 -32.08 -1.58
N LEU A 633 -29.09 -31.44 -0.87
CA LEU A 633 -30.51 -31.39 -1.27
C LEU A 633 -30.67 -30.59 -2.58
N ASN A 634 -29.94 -29.49 -2.75
CA ASN A 634 -29.93 -28.73 -4.01
C ASN A 634 -29.33 -29.54 -5.18
N ALA A 635 -28.36 -30.41 -4.91
CA ALA A 635 -27.76 -31.32 -5.89
C ALA A 635 -28.60 -32.59 -6.16
N GLY A 636 -29.82 -32.68 -5.62
CA GLY A 636 -30.78 -33.74 -5.94
C GLY A 636 -30.84 -34.90 -4.94
N THR A 637 -30.17 -34.81 -3.79
CA THR A 637 -30.36 -35.77 -2.69
C THR A 637 -31.81 -35.68 -2.20
N LYS A 638 -32.49 -36.82 -2.05
CA LYS A 638 -33.88 -36.81 -1.58
C LYS A 638 -33.93 -36.42 -0.11
N LYS A 639 -34.92 -35.60 0.25
CA LYS A 639 -35.21 -35.24 1.64
C LYS A 639 -35.34 -36.48 2.55
N SER A 640 -35.94 -37.56 2.06
CA SER A 640 -36.08 -38.83 2.78
C SER A 640 -34.75 -39.44 3.19
N ASP A 641 -33.75 -39.36 2.32
CA ASP A 641 -32.45 -40.01 2.51
C ASP A 641 -31.63 -39.24 3.54
N PHE A 642 -31.73 -37.90 3.49
CA PHE A 642 -31.19 -37.03 4.54
C PHE A 642 -31.89 -37.25 5.89
N GLU A 643 -33.24 -37.30 5.94
CA GLU A 643 -33.99 -37.55 7.17
C GLU A 643 -33.63 -38.92 7.78
N ASN A 644 -33.51 -39.97 6.95
CA ASN A 644 -33.08 -41.30 7.37
C ASN A 644 -31.64 -41.29 7.93
N THR A 645 -30.75 -40.51 7.32
CA THR A 645 -29.37 -40.33 7.81
C THR A 645 -29.35 -39.71 9.20
N LEU A 646 -30.16 -38.66 9.45
CA LEU A 646 -30.26 -38.07 10.79
C LEU A 646 -30.83 -39.05 11.83
N ILE A 647 -31.82 -39.87 11.44
CA ILE A 647 -32.41 -40.90 12.30
C ILE A 647 -31.38 -41.98 12.65
N GLN A 648 -30.60 -42.44 11.67
CA GLN A 648 -29.52 -43.41 11.87
C GLN A 648 -28.44 -42.84 12.81
N VAL A 649 -27.94 -41.64 12.51
CA VAL A 649 -26.94 -40.95 13.34
C VAL A 649 -27.46 -40.71 14.76
N ARG A 650 -28.75 -40.38 14.95
CA ARG A 650 -29.36 -40.27 16.29
C ARG A 650 -29.27 -41.59 17.07
N GLY A 651 -29.49 -42.72 16.40
CA GLY A 651 -29.35 -44.06 16.99
C GLY A 651 -27.93 -44.34 17.50
N GLU A 652 -26.92 -43.78 16.84
CA GLU A 652 -25.50 -43.93 17.17
C GLU A 652 -25.03 -43.03 18.35
N LYS A 653 -25.90 -42.15 18.86
CA LYS A 653 -25.62 -41.23 20.00
C LYS A 653 -24.32 -40.42 19.82
N PRO A 654 -24.23 -39.54 18.81
CA PRO A 654 -23.06 -38.72 18.54
C PRO A 654 -22.70 -37.83 19.74
N GLY A 655 -21.43 -37.42 19.83
CA GLY A 655 -20.89 -36.65 20.95
C GLY A 655 -21.65 -35.35 21.27
N CYS A 656 -22.35 -34.77 20.28
CA CYS A 656 -23.22 -33.60 20.43
C CYS A 656 -24.58 -33.86 21.10
N LEU A 657 -24.90 -35.12 21.42
CA LEU A 657 -26.06 -35.51 22.23
C LEU A 657 -25.69 -35.91 23.67
N LYS A 658 -24.41 -35.81 24.07
CA LYS A 658 -23.99 -36.03 25.46
C LYS A 658 -24.33 -34.77 26.29
N PRO A 659 -24.96 -34.90 27.47
CA PRO A 659 -25.29 -33.77 28.33
C PRO A 659 -24.08 -32.92 28.73
#